data_AF-A0A962LFC3-F1
#
_entry.id   AF-A0A962LFC3-F1
#
_cell.length_a   1.000
_cell.length_b   1.000
_cell.length_c   1.000
_cell.angle_alpha   90.00
_cell.angle_beta   90.00
_cell.angle_gamma   90.00
#
_symmetry.space_group_name_H-M   'P 1'
#
loop_
_entity.id
_entity.type
_entity.pdbx_description
1 polymer ?
#
loop_
_entity_poly.entity_id
_entity_poly.type
_entity_poly.pdbx_seq_one_letter_code
_entity_poly.pdbx_strand_id
1 'polypeptide(L)'
;MGAGSVSTPPAVSWYSTAKPLIERYCVACHTEGGVAPFPLQTHSQVVAKRSAMVYVLEGDTMPPQGYANLLPGETGLLLDWLNAGAPLGDPSQAPLRQLADSFTYHADARAIIEEKCVSCHEQGGIAPFPLETYEQVKSVAAAAAFAVDNGSMPPWHPTEGYSSFAGSRALTPRQKYVLLNWLQGDMAPGNPGDYQAPPAKTIKGADDYDLHLALPQAYTPTLQPDDHRCFVIEWPLDEFAYVTDVDVIPDQVDEVHHVIVSIGEPEDAPTYYAADGEDGRPGWHCLGMGGIAGAGLPRQIGGWVPGAGREPPPEGTGIGVKPGSVMIVQMHYNTLVAEPKPDQSTVLVQTSGEVALPSSAFLITDPAWLAPGGMPIAAGDPNAYHEFTLGTNILALIRGEPAGIRVNEPWVMHNGFLHMHTRGKSGRLTLLRKNGTRQIMLDIRDWDFNWQSTYRFERELLMEPGDRIKLECYWDNTATNQDFVNGVQQPPRYIEWGDGTGDEMCLYSVLMTRPKPGYDYSYAPTVHIETPAYRQQFAAGDLVPLKLLLNNFTLHDPGEHDHSDAAQHMDSAHAGEADDHSGVFEGHYHVYLDTDDDSAEHLTAWDSSYFYQLPENIAPGMHTLRVSLRGSDHHALGIEHEVEFEVIEGVAATSASLIDDDAWREQGAAADSLAQHRPTDLQCPANSWYNEDGALEVETGYCNYLSLAQPSLAALRAGDSLHLVLWHADLAFERPATAHVAVTIAGERVWERDIAIPAEANIYDLRVPITFDAPAGSEVEFHLHNHGYNSWTLLELEVER
;
A
#
# COMPACT_ATOMS: atom_id res chain seq x y z
N MET A 1 25.40 36.57 38.13
CA MET A 1 26.01 36.96 36.84
C MET A 1 26.69 35.73 36.27
N GLY A 2 26.23 35.29 35.10
CA GLY A 2 26.60 34.04 34.45
C GLY A 2 25.41 33.66 33.58
N ALA A 3 25.19 34.44 32.51
CA ALA A 3 24.13 34.19 31.54
C ALA A 3 24.41 32.84 30.86
N GLY A 4 23.46 31.91 30.94
CA GLY A 4 23.45 30.72 30.11
C GLY A 4 23.32 31.16 28.66
N SER A 5 24.24 30.71 27.83
CA SER A 5 24.20 30.92 26.38
C SER A 5 22.96 30.23 25.81
N VAL A 6 22.04 31.01 25.29
CA VAL A 6 21.02 30.55 24.34
C VAL A 6 21.77 29.89 23.18
N SER A 7 21.53 28.60 22.92
CA SER A 7 22.09 27.90 21.76
C SER A 7 21.39 28.41 20.50
N THR A 8 22.10 29.21 19.71
CA THR A 8 21.70 29.57 18.35
C THR A 8 21.50 28.28 17.53
N PRO A 9 20.47 28.18 16.66
CA PRO A 9 20.37 27.07 15.71
C PRO A 9 21.68 26.93 14.92
N PRO A 10 22.13 25.69 14.61
CA PRO A 10 23.42 25.49 13.95
C PRO A 10 23.39 26.18 12.59
N ALA A 11 24.39 27.02 12.32
CA ALA A 11 24.51 27.68 11.03
C ALA A 11 24.69 26.61 9.93
N VAL A 12 24.07 26.79 8.76
CA VAL A 12 24.22 25.91 7.60
C VAL A 12 25.72 25.77 7.27
N SER A 13 26.24 24.55 7.40
CA SER A 13 27.69 24.29 7.32
C SER A 13 28.01 22.89 6.80
N TRP A 14 29.29 22.60 6.62
CA TRP A 14 29.76 21.27 6.23
C TRP A 14 29.29 20.23 7.25
N TYR A 15 29.54 20.46 8.54
CA TYR A 15 29.20 19.47 9.57
C TYR A 15 27.71 19.40 9.88
N SER A 16 26.99 20.52 9.84
CA SER A 16 25.57 20.60 10.21
C SER A 16 24.60 20.23 9.09
N THR A 17 24.98 20.40 7.82
CA THR A 17 24.03 20.33 6.69
C THR A 17 24.58 19.54 5.51
N ALA A 18 25.74 19.93 4.98
CA ALA A 18 26.17 19.42 3.68
C ALA A 18 26.80 18.03 3.72
N LYS A 19 27.53 17.68 4.79
CA LYS A 19 28.20 16.38 4.91
C LYS A 19 27.19 15.22 4.91
N PRO A 20 26.10 15.23 5.72
CA PRO A 20 25.10 14.16 5.68
C PRO A 20 24.46 13.99 4.29
N LEU A 21 24.10 15.09 3.64
CA LEU A 21 23.50 15.06 2.30
C LEU A 21 24.47 14.52 1.24
N ILE A 22 25.74 14.94 1.29
CA ILE A 22 26.77 14.49 0.36
C ILE A 22 27.12 13.02 0.59
N GLU A 23 27.21 12.58 1.85
CA GLU A 23 27.44 11.18 2.20
C GLU A 23 26.26 10.28 1.76
N ARG A 24 25.03 10.75 1.96
CA ARG A 24 23.80 10.03 1.59
C ARG A 24 23.59 9.93 0.08
N TYR A 25 23.79 11.02 -0.67
CA TYR A 25 23.37 11.10 -2.07
C TYR A 25 24.51 11.15 -3.09
N CYS A 26 25.69 11.64 -2.70
CA CYS A 26 26.77 11.88 -3.67
C CYS A 26 27.91 10.85 -3.58
N VAL A 27 28.28 10.40 -2.38
CA VAL A 27 29.49 9.58 -2.16
C VAL A 27 29.40 8.22 -2.86
N ALA A 28 28.21 7.64 -3.03
CA ALA A 28 28.03 6.36 -3.74
C ALA A 28 28.65 6.40 -5.16
N CYS A 29 28.45 7.49 -5.89
CA CYS A 29 29.07 7.70 -7.21
C CYS A 29 30.44 8.35 -7.09
N HIS A 30 30.62 9.27 -6.15
CA HIS A 30 31.81 10.09 -5.94
C HIS A 30 32.71 9.57 -4.82
N THR A 31 33.00 8.28 -4.83
CA THR A 31 34.05 7.65 -4.00
C THR A 31 35.33 7.50 -4.82
N GLU A 32 36.48 7.33 -4.16
CA GLU A 32 37.74 7.03 -4.84
C GLU A 32 37.62 5.70 -5.60
N GLY A 33 37.76 5.75 -6.93
CA GLY A 33 37.53 4.59 -7.81
C GLY A 33 36.06 4.30 -8.15
N GLY A 34 35.13 5.18 -7.77
CA GLY A 34 33.70 5.09 -8.09
C GLY A 34 33.36 5.45 -9.54
N VAL A 35 32.06 5.49 -9.84
CA VAL A 35 31.51 5.77 -11.19
C VAL A 35 31.84 7.20 -11.64
N ALA A 36 31.86 8.15 -10.71
CA ALA A 36 32.15 9.54 -11.02
C ALA A 36 33.67 9.81 -11.09
N PRO A 37 34.11 10.74 -11.97
CA PRO A 37 35.54 10.96 -12.23
C PRO A 37 36.31 11.65 -11.09
N PHE A 38 35.65 11.98 -9.99
CA PHE A 38 36.28 12.60 -8.83
C PHE A 38 35.52 12.25 -7.54
N PRO A 39 36.26 12.12 -6.41
CA PRO A 39 35.64 11.87 -5.12
C PRO A 39 35.04 13.16 -4.52
N LEU A 40 34.05 13.00 -3.64
CA LEU A 40 33.40 14.06 -2.86
C LEU A 40 33.32 13.72 -1.35
N GLN A 41 34.19 12.82 -0.88
CA GLN A 41 34.20 12.29 0.48
C GLN A 41 34.72 13.26 1.54
N THR A 42 35.44 14.32 1.14
CA THR A 42 35.98 15.32 2.07
C THR A 42 35.51 16.73 1.73
N HIS A 43 35.42 17.59 2.74
CA HIS A 43 35.07 19.00 2.57
C HIS A 43 35.89 19.67 1.47
N SER A 44 37.21 19.43 1.45
CA SER A 44 38.10 20.00 0.43
C SER A 44 37.80 19.52 -0.98
N GLN A 45 37.37 18.26 -1.14
CA GLN A 45 36.99 17.71 -2.45
C GLN A 45 35.70 18.36 -2.96
N VAL A 46 34.73 18.53 -2.07
CA VAL A 46 33.44 19.17 -2.35
C VAL A 46 33.62 20.65 -2.70
N VAL A 47 34.39 21.39 -1.90
CA VAL A 47 34.69 22.81 -2.15
C VAL A 47 35.39 22.99 -3.50
N ALA A 48 36.29 22.08 -3.88
CA ALA A 48 36.96 22.11 -5.18
C ALA A 48 36.00 21.90 -6.37
N LYS A 49 34.80 21.37 -6.12
CA LYS A 49 33.76 21.09 -7.13
C LYS A 49 32.50 21.93 -6.95
N ARG A 50 32.51 22.88 -6.01
CA ARG A 50 31.38 23.76 -5.65
C ARG A 50 30.61 24.30 -6.85
N SER A 51 31.27 24.97 -7.79
CA SER A 51 30.59 25.57 -8.96
C SER A 51 29.96 24.55 -9.90
N ALA A 52 30.56 23.36 -10.02
CA ALA A 52 29.98 22.28 -10.80
C ALA A 52 28.78 21.66 -10.08
N MET A 53 28.86 21.51 -8.75
CA MET A 53 27.75 21.02 -7.92
C MET A 53 26.55 21.96 -7.96
N VAL A 54 26.76 23.28 -7.82
CA VAL A 54 25.69 24.28 -7.97
C VAL A 54 25.01 24.14 -9.34
N TYR A 55 25.81 24.08 -10.42
CA TYR A 55 25.27 23.96 -11.78
C TYR A 55 24.41 22.70 -12.00
N VAL A 56 24.85 21.53 -11.48
CA VAL A 56 24.10 20.29 -11.68
C VAL A 56 22.86 20.19 -10.80
N LEU A 57 22.89 20.79 -9.60
CA LEU A 57 21.75 20.84 -8.67
C LEU A 57 20.69 21.85 -9.14
N GLU A 58 21.09 23.01 -9.65
CA GLU A 58 20.16 23.99 -10.26
C GLU A 58 19.55 23.47 -11.56
N GLY A 59 20.29 22.65 -12.31
CA GLY A 59 19.85 22.08 -13.57
C GLY A 59 19.12 20.73 -13.45
N ASP A 60 18.99 20.18 -12.24
CA ASP A 60 18.43 18.84 -11.97
C ASP A 60 19.02 17.75 -12.90
N THR A 61 20.33 17.83 -13.14
CA THR A 61 21.04 16.97 -14.12
C THR A 61 21.79 15.80 -13.47
N MET A 62 21.71 15.68 -12.14
CA MET A 62 22.36 14.65 -11.33
C MET A 62 21.43 14.24 -10.18
N PRO A 63 21.44 12.96 -9.78
CA PRO A 63 22.31 11.89 -10.27
C PRO A 63 21.73 11.19 -11.50
N PRO A 64 22.47 10.27 -12.13
CA PRO A 64 21.94 9.43 -13.21
C PRO A 64 20.71 8.64 -12.76
N GLN A 65 19.88 8.24 -13.73
CA GLN A 65 18.72 7.38 -13.49
C GLN A 65 19.15 6.12 -12.71
N GLY A 66 18.40 5.78 -11.65
CA GLY A 66 18.69 4.66 -10.75
C GLY A 66 19.48 5.01 -9.48
N TYR A 67 19.76 6.29 -9.23
CA TYR A 67 20.40 6.78 -8.00
C TYR A 67 19.48 7.74 -7.25
N ALA A 68 19.63 7.80 -5.92
CA ALA A 68 18.77 8.61 -5.07
C ALA A 68 18.96 10.12 -5.33
N ASN A 69 17.88 10.79 -5.69
CA ASN A 69 17.81 12.26 -5.75
C ASN A 69 17.78 12.86 -4.35
N LEU A 70 18.35 14.06 -4.22
CA LEU A 70 18.07 14.92 -3.07
C LEU A 70 16.58 15.28 -3.09
N LEU A 71 15.93 15.25 -1.92
CA LEU A 71 14.58 15.79 -1.81
C LEU A 71 14.60 17.30 -2.10
N PRO A 72 13.49 17.91 -2.56
CA PRO A 72 13.48 19.34 -2.91
C PRO A 72 14.00 20.27 -1.79
N GLY A 73 13.64 19.99 -0.53
CA GLY A 73 14.16 20.74 0.63
C GLY A 73 15.65 20.51 0.88
N GLU A 74 16.16 19.28 0.66
CA GLU A 74 17.57 18.95 0.80
C GLU A 74 18.42 19.58 -0.32
N THR A 75 17.88 19.66 -1.54
CA THR A 75 18.50 20.38 -2.66
C THR A 75 18.65 21.86 -2.34
N GLY A 76 17.60 22.49 -1.79
CA GLY A 76 17.65 23.88 -1.32
C GLY A 76 18.73 24.10 -0.27
N LEU A 77 18.76 23.26 0.77
CA LEU A 77 19.76 23.33 1.84
C LEU A 77 21.20 23.17 1.33
N LEU A 78 21.43 22.23 0.39
CA LEU A 78 22.75 22.02 -0.18
C LEU A 78 23.16 23.17 -1.11
N LEU A 79 22.22 23.70 -1.90
CA LEU A 79 22.43 24.88 -2.73
C LEU A 79 22.74 26.12 -1.89
N ASP A 80 22.01 26.35 -0.79
CA ASP A 80 22.24 27.46 0.13
C ASP A 80 23.62 27.36 0.79
N TRP A 81 24.00 26.17 1.25
CA TRP A 81 25.34 25.94 1.79
C TRP A 81 26.44 26.18 0.73
N LEU A 82 26.27 25.64 -0.47
CA LEU A 82 27.20 25.84 -1.58
C LEU A 82 27.26 27.33 -1.92
N ASN A 83 26.14 28.03 -2.07
CA ASN A 83 26.09 29.46 -2.42
C ASN A 83 26.66 30.36 -1.32
N ALA A 84 26.57 29.97 -0.04
CA ALA A 84 27.19 30.63 1.10
C ALA A 84 28.72 30.46 1.19
N GLY A 85 29.36 29.79 0.23
CA GLY A 85 30.82 29.61 0.22
C GLY A 85 31.28 28.26 0.75
N ALA A 86 30.36 27.30 0.91
CA ALA A 86 30.63 25.98 1.49
C ALA A 86 31.33 26.09 2.87
N PRO A 87 30.79 26.87 3.83
CA PRO A 87 31.44 27.09 5.13
C PRO A 87 31.66 25.76 5.87
N LEU A 88 32.86 25.59 6.43
CA LEU A 88 33.24 24.35 7.13
C LEU A 88 32.44 24.14 8.44
N GLY A 89 32.08 25.21 9.15
CA GLY A 89 31.34 25.12 10.41
C GLY A 89 32.10 24.45 11.56
N ASP A 90 31.39 24.24 12.67
CA ASP A 90 31.89 23.59 13.88
C ASP A 90 31.49 22.09 13.87
N PRO A 91 32.44 21.14 14.00
CA PRO A 91 32.13 19.72 14.11
C PRO A 91 31.15 19.35 15.24
N SER A 92 31.09 20.13 16.32
CA SER A 92 30.17 19.92 17.44
C SER A 92 28.73 20.34 17.14
N GLN A 93 28.50 21.03 16.02
CA GLN A 93 27.20 21.42 15.50
C GLN A 93 26.67 20.46 14.42
N ALA A 94 27.34 19.33 14.20
CA ALA A 94 26.72 18.25 13.44
C ALA A 94 25.36 17.92 14.08
N PRO A 95 24.27 17.75 13.30
CA PRO A 95 23.01 17.28 13.85
C PRO A 95 23.34 16.10 14.75
N LEU A 96 22.80 16.14 15.98
CA LEU A 96 22.93 15.02 16.91
C LEU A 96 22.57 13.78 16.11
N ARG A 97 23.55 12.90 15.97
CA ARG A 97 23.41 11.62 15.28
C ARG A 97 22.44 10.79 16.12
N GLN A 98 21.14 11.04 15.98
CA GLN A 98 20.15 10.36 16.80
C GLN A 98 20.01 8.95 16.23
N LEU A 99 20.64 8.01 16.95
CA LEU A 99 20.53 6.55 16.89
C LEU A 99 21.40 5.75 15.88
N ALA A 100 22.21 6.37 15.03
CA ALA A 100 23.18 5.60 14.21
C ALA A 100 24.23 4.84 15.05
N ASP A 101 24.48 5.27 16.31
CA ASP A 101 25.42 4.59 17.22
C ASP A 101 24.77 3.42 18.00
N SER A 102 23.49 3.08 17.75
CA SER A 102 22.74 2.07 18.53
C SER A 102 22.46 0.75 17.82
N PHE A 103 22.46 0.72 16.49
CA PHE A 103 22.15 -0.49 15.72
C PHE A 103 23.37 -1.05 15.01
N THR A 104 23.48 -2.38 14.99
CA THR A 104 24.56 -3.09 14.31
C THR A 104 24.03 -4.16 13.38
N TYR A 105 24.87 -4.60 12.44
CA TYR A 105 24.51 -5.69 11.53
C TYR A 105 24.14 -6.94 12.30
N HIS A 106 25.01 -7.41 13.20
CA HIS A 106 24.81 -8.68 13.87
C HIS A 106 23.67 -8.65 14.90
N ALA A 107 23.52 -7.58 15.69
CA ALA A 107 22.48 -7.53 16.71
C ALA A 107 21.09 -7.20 16.14
N ASP A 108 21.00 -6.40 15.06
CA ASP A 108 19.74 -5.77 14.68
C ASP A 108 19.35 -6.00 13.21
N ALA A 109 20.23 -5.68 12.25
CA ALA A 109 19.83 -5.66 10.84
C ALA A 109 19.84 -7.04 10.17
N ARG A 110 20.75 -7.93 10.58
CA ARG A 110 20.99 -9.22 9.90
C ARG A 110 19.75 -10.11 9.89
N ALA A 111 19.07 -10.25 11.03
CA ALA A 111 17.87 -11.09 11.12
C ALA A 111 16.74 -10.57 10.20
N ILE A 112 16.58 -9.25 10.12
CA ILE A 112 15.61 -8.59 9.24
C ILE A 112 15.93 -8.90 7.77
N ILE A 113 17.19 -8.73 7.36
CA ILE A 113 17.65 -8.97 5.98
C ILE A 113 17.48 -10.44 5.60
N GLU A 114 17.90 -11.37 6.47
CA GLU A 114 17.77 -12.81 6.22
C GLU A 114 16.30 -13.24 6.12
N GLU A 115 15.41 -12.70 6.95
CA GLU A 115 14.00 -13.08 6.96
C GLU A 115 13.21 -12.49 5.78
N LYS A 116 13.50 -11.23 5.43
CA LYS A 116 12.66 -10.42 4.52
C LYS A 116 13.24 -10.24 3.12
N CYS A 117 14.56 -10.33 2.95
CA CYS A 117 15.23 -10.00 1.67
C CYS A 117 15.92 -11.20 1.03
N VAL A 118 16.55 -12.07 1.82
CA VAL A 118 17.42 -13.14 1.30
C VAL A 118 16.66 -14.19 0.47
N SER A 119 15.35 -14.39 0.67
CA SER A 119 14.57 -15.33 -0.17
C SER A 119 14.60 -14.98 -1.66
N CYS A 120 14.78 -13.70 -2.01
CA CYS A 120 14.94 -13.26 -3.39
C CYS A 120 16.41 -12.90 -3.69
N HIS A 121 17.13 -12.38 -2.69
CA HIS A 121 18.52 -11.97 -2.75
C HIS A 121 19.49 -13.04 -2.24
N GLU A 122 19.26 -14.31 -2.55
CA GLU A 122 20.23 -15.37 -2.38
C GLU A 122 21.06 -15.57 -3.65
N GLN A 123 22.24 -16.19 -3.53
CA GLN A 123 23.07 -16.51 -4.68
C GLN A 123 22.31 -17.40 -5.69
N GLY A 124 22.05 -16.87 -6.89
CA GLY A 124 21.27 -17.58 -7.92
C GLY A 124 19.76 -17.48 -7.73
N GLY A 125 19.30 -16.70 -6.75
CA GLY A 125 17.92 -16.27 -6.64
C GLY A 125 17.53 -15.26 -7.72
N ILE A 126 16.31 -14.76 -7.63
CA ILE A 126 15.73 -13.91 -8.69
C ILE A 126 16.23 -12.46 -8.69
N ALA A 127 16.75 -11.98 -7.56
CA ALA A 127 17.31 -10.65 -7.49
C ALA A 127 18.68 -10.60 -8.21
N PRO A 128 19.05 -9.46 -8.82
CA PRO A 128 20.28 -9.35 -9.62
C PRO A 128 21.57 -9.47 -8.80
N PHE A 129 21.50 -9.43 -7.47
CA PHE A 129 22.64 -9.59 -6.56
C PHE A 129 22.21 -10.19 -5.20
N PRO A 130 23.12 -10.93 -4.54
CA PRO A 130 22.87 -11.52 -3.23
C PRO A 130 23.03 -10.51 -2.08
N LEU A 131 22.38 -10.78 -0.93
CA LEU A 131 22.42 -10.01 0.33
C LEU A 131 22.74 -10.87 1.56
N GLU A 132 23.31 -12.06 1.36
CA GLU A 132 23.57 -13.07 2.40
C GLU A 132 24.68 -12.68 3.41
N THR A 133 25.50 -11.68 3.07
CA THR A 133 26.66 -11.28 3.88
C THR A 133 26.70 -9.78 4.13
N TYR A 134 27.35 -9.37 5.22
CA TYR A 134 27.57 -7.96 5.57
C TYR A 134 28.18 -7.15 4.40
N GLU A 135 29.21 -7.68 3.74
CA GLU A 135 29.89 -6.97 2.64
C GLU A 135 28.99 -6.80 1.41
N GLN A 136 28.15 -7.80 1.10
CA GLN A 136 27.16 -7.70 0.03
C GLN A 136 26.15 -6.59 0.33
N VAL A 137 25.56 -6.57 1.53
CA VAL A 137 24.60 -5.54 1.94
C VAL A 137 25.25 -4.15 1.92
N LYS A 138 26.47 -4.05 2.46
CA LYS A 138 27.25 -2.80 2.47
C LYS A 138 27.51 -2.23 1.08
N SER A 139 27.73 -3.09 0.09
CA SER A 139 28.00 -2.65 -1.29
C SER A 139 26.82 -1.94 -1.96
N VAL A 140 25.60 -2.18 -1.49
CA VAL A 140 24.35 -1.63 -2.05
C VAL A 140 23.55 -0.80 -1.02
N ALA A 141 24.17 -0.40 0.08
CA ALA A 141 23.48 0.18 1.24
C ALA A 141 22.57 1.38 0.89
N ALA A 142 23.04 2.29 0.03
CA ALA A 142 22.26 3.45 -0.39
C ALA A 142 21.02 3.05 -1.22
N ALA A 143 21.17 2.08 -2.13
CA ALA A 143 20.06 1.56 -2.92
C ALA A 143 19.07 0.79 -2.05
N ALA A 144 19.56 -0.02 -1.11
CA ALA A 144 18.73 -0.73 -0.14
C ALA A 144 17.97 0.25 0.76
N ALA A 145 18.62 1.30 1.26
CA ALA A 145 17.97 2.32 2.07
C ALA A 145 16.86 3.03 1.28
N PHE A 146 17.13 3.43 0.03
CA PHE A 146 16.12 4.05 -0.83
C PHE A 146 14.93 3.11 -1.08
N ALA A 147 15.19 1.86 -1.43
CA ALA A 147 14.14 0.88 -1.74
C ALA A 147 13.28 0.53 -0.52
N VAL A 148 13.87 0.49 0.67
CA VAL A 148 13.13 0.30 1.93
C VAL A 148 12.34 1.56 2.31
N ASP A 149 12.94 2.74 2.15
CA ASP A 149 12.33 4.01 2.50
C ASP A 149 11.08 4.30 1.66
N ASN A 150 11.19 4.09 0.34
CA ASN A 150 10.09 4.29 -0.61
C ASN A 150 9.09 3.12 -0.68
N GLY A 151 9.28 2.06 0.10
CA GLY A 151 8.36 0.92 0.20
C GLY A 151 8.41 -0.08 -0.96
N SER A 152 9.31 0.08 -1.94
CA SER A 152 9.47 -0.90 -3.03
C SER A 152 10.09 -2.22 -2.60
N MET A 153 10.81 -2.23 -1.47
CA MET A 153 11.45 -3.43 -0.92
C MET A 153 11.20 -3.58 0.59
N PRO A 154 10.96 -4.81 1.06
CA PRO A 154 10.59 -5.98 0.28
C PRO A 154 9.18 -5.81 -0.34
N PRO A 155 8.94 -6.36 -1.54
CA PRO A 155 7.66 -6.22 -2.23
C PRO A 155 6.55 -6.94 -1.45
N TRP A 156 5.61 -6.15 -0.95
CA TRP A 156 4.43 -6.58 -0.21
C TRP A 156 3.34 -5.51 -0.30
N HIS A 157 2.37 -5.73 -1.18
CA HIS A 157 1.36 -4.72 -1.53
C HIS A 157 0.06 -4.73 -0.69
N PRO A 158 -0.30 -5.79 0.07
CA PRO A 158 -1.46 -5.71 0.95
C PRO A 158 -1.30 -4.62 2.00
N THR A 159 -2.29 -3.75 2.12
CA THR A 159 -2.38 -2.73 3.17
C THR A 159 -2.44 -3.42 4.55
N GLU A 160 -1.52 -3.04 5.44
CA GLU A 160 -1.51 -3.50 6.83
C GLU A 160 -2.75 -2.97 7.59
N GLY A 161 -3.27 -3.74 8.55
CA GLY A 161 -4.37 -3.32 9.44
C GLY A 161 -5.76 -3.90 9.13
N TYR A 162 -6.07 -4.27 7.88
CA TYR A 162 -7.35 -4.91 7.56
C TYR A 162 -7.34 -6.43 7.80
N SER A 163 -6.56 -7.15 7.00
CA SER A 163 -6.44 -8.61 7.07
C SER A 163 -4.98 -9.01 7.23
N SER A 164 -4.74 -10.04 8.04
CA SER A 164 -3.40 -10.61 8.22
C SER A 164 -3.20 -11.81 7.31
N PHE A 165 -2.03 -11.87 6.71
CA PHE A 165 -1.65 -12.93 5.79
C PHE A 165 -0.42 -13.65 6.32
N ALA A 166 -0.43 -14.97 6.15
CA ALA A 166 0.76 -15.76 6.42
C ALA A 166 1.91 -15.32 5.51
N GLY A 167 3.15 -15.57 5.96
CA GLY A 167 4.34 -15.32 5.15
C GLY A 167 4.62 -13.84 4.82
N SER A 168 3.96 -12.89 5.51
CA SER A 168 4.13 -11.46 5.28
C SER A 168 5.60 -11.04 5.20
N ARG A 169 5.94 -10.42 4.07
CA ARG A 169 7.25 -9.84 3.82
C ARG A 169 7.34 -8.39 4.29
N ALA A 170 6.22 -7.74 4.63
CA ALA A 170 6.22 -6.37 5.12
C ALA A 170 7.23 -6.18 6.27
N LEU A 171 7.94 -5.05 6.22
CA LEU A 171 8.74 -4.59 7.34
C LEU A 171 7.80 -3.95 8.34
N THR A 172 7.80 -4.42 9.59
CA THR A 172 7.14 -3.67 10.67
C THR A 172 7.75 -2.27 10.77
N PRO A 173 7.01 -1.27 11.27
CA PRO A 173 7.53 0.08 11.41
C PRO A 173 8.86 0.16 12.18
N ARG A 174 9.01 -0.65 13.23
CA ARG A 174 10.26 -0.80 13.99
C ARG A 174 11.38 -1.45 13.17
N GLN A 175 11.10 -2.51 12.40
CA GLN A 175 12.10 -3.13 11.52
C GLN A 175 12.57 -2.16 10.43
N LYS A 176 11.65 -1.43 9.79
CA LYS A 176 11.98 -0.38 8.82
C LYS A 176 12.87 0.68 9.46
N TYR A 177 12.51 1.17 10.64
CA TYR A 177 13.30 2.15 11.40
C TYR A 177 14.73 1.64 11.69
N VAL A 178 14.86 0.44 12.27
CA VAL A 178 16.16 -0.18 12.58
C VAL A 178 17.02 -0.31 11.32
N LEU A 179 16.44 -0.87 10.26
CA LEU A 179 17.15 -1.15 9.02
C LEU A 179 17.61 0.14 8.32
N LEU A 180 16.73 1.15 8.23
CA LEU A 180 17.08 2.44 7.63
C LEU A 180 18.16 3.17 8.44
N ASN A 181 18.05 3.24 9.76
CA ASN A 181 19.06 3.91 10.59
C ASN A 181 20.43 3.23 10.52
N TRP A 182 20.46 1.90 10.43
CA TRP A 182 21.72 1.18 10.23
C TRP A 182 22.28 1.36 8.81
N LEU A 183 21.46 1.23 7.76
CA LEU A 183 21.87 1.37 6.35
C LEU A 183 22.35 2.80 6.03
N GLN A 184 21.71 3.82 6.60
CA GLN A 184 22.06 5.23 6.42
C GLN A 184 23.16 5.70 7.41
N GLY A 185 23.48 4.88 8.42
CA GLY A 185 24.49 5.14 9.44
C GLY A 185 25.91 4.76 9.00
N ASP A 186 26.79 4.47 9.97
CA ASP A 186 28.14 3.94 9.68
C ASP A 186 28.15 2.44 9.32
N MET A 187 26.97 1.82 9.32
CA MET A 187 26.78 0.38 9.10
C MET A 187 27.69 -0.46 10.01
N ALA A 188 27.78 -0.12 11.30
CA ALA A 188 28.60 -0.88 12.25
C ALA A 188 28.28 -2.39 12.17
N PRO A 189 29.28 -3.28 12.03
CA PRO A 189 29.03 -4.70 11.94
C PRO A 189 28.55 -5.29 13.28
N GLY A 190 28.95 -4.70 14.41
CA GLY A 190 28.66 -5.24 15.74
C GLY A 190 29.40 -6.55 16.04
N ASN A 191 29.00 -7.24 17.11
CA ASN A 191 29.59 -8.51 17.51
C ASN A 191 28.79 -9.69 16.93
N PRO A 192 29.42 -10.62 16.19
CA PRO A 192 28.75 -11.82 15.68
C PRO A 192 28.02 -12.67 16.73
N GLY A 193 28.45 -12.60 18.00
CA GLY A 193 27.80 -13.30 19.11
C GLY A 193 26.43 -12.74 19.52
N ASP A 194 26.07 -11.54 19.07
CA ASP A 194 24.78 -10.90 19.38
C ASP A 194 23.69 -11.30 18.37
N TYR A 195 24.07 -12.02 17.31
CA TYR A 195 23.14 -12.47 16.28
C TYR A 195 22.16 -13.51 16.79
N GLN A 196 20.88 -13.21 16.59
CA GLN A 196 19.76 -14.12 16.81
C GLN A 196 19.16 -14.46 15.45
N ALA A 197 19.27 -15.74 15.07
CA ALA A 197 18.73 -16.20 13.80
C ALA A 197 17.20 -16.10 13.80
N PRO A 198 16.58 -15.66 12.69
CA PRO A 198 15.14 -15.75 12.55
C PRO A 198 14.70 -17.23 12.57
N PRO A 199 13.43 -17.52 12.93
CA PRO A 199 12.90 -18.87 12.83
C PRO A 199 13.10 -19.44 11.43
N ALA A 200 13.66 -20.65 11.34
CA ALA A 200 13.88 -21.30 10.05
C ALA A 200 12.55 -21.54 9.34
N LYS A 201 12.41 -21.04 8.11
CA LYS A 201 11.32 -21.44 7.22
C LYS A 201 11.60 -22.86 6.72
N THR A 202 10.64 -23.77 6.87
CA THR A 202 10.76 -25.12 6.28
C THR A 202 10.41 -25.00 4.80
N ILE A 203 11.44 -24.95 3.95
CA ILE A 203 11.25 -25.00 2.49
C ILE A 203 11.37 -26.47 2.09
N LYS A 204 10.27 -27.02 1.59
CA LYS A 204 10.22 -28.39 1.07
C LYS A 204 11.01 -28.41 -0.25
N GLY A 205 12.01 -29.27 -0.35
CA GLY A 205 12.84 -29.41 -1.55
C GLY A 205 12.12 -30.17 -2.66
N ALA A 206 12.72 -30.17 -3.86
CA ALA A 206 12.15 -30.87 -5.02
C ALA A 206 11.94 -32.37 -4.75
N ASP A 207 12.88 -33.01 -4.04
CA ASP A 207 12.84 -34.45 -3.72
C ASP A 207 11.70 -34.85 -2.76
N ASP A 208 11.07 -33.87 -2.10
CA ASP A 208 9.95 -34.12 -1.20
C ASP A 208 8.61 -34.26 -1.96
N TYR A 209 8.60 -34.04 -3.29
CA TYR A 209 7.41 -34.16 -4.15
C TYR A 209 7.33 -35.52 -4.83
N ASP A 210 6.13 -36.09 -4.89
CA ASP A 210 5.90 -37.41 -5.49
C ASP A 210 6.08 -37.42 -7.01
N LEU A 211 5.68 -36.33 -7.69
CA LEU A 211 5.64 -36.23 -9.15
C LEU A 211 6.48 -35.07 -9.64
N HIS A 212 7.29 -35.33 -10.68
CA HIS A 212 8.17 -34.38 -11.35
C HIS A 212 7.82 -34.41 -12.84
N LEU A 213 7.07 -33.42 -13.30
CA LEU A 213 6.46 -33.38 -14.62
C LEU A 213 7.09 -32.26 -15.45
N ALA A 214 8.13 -32.61 -16.21
CA ALA A 214 8.76 -31.68 -17.14
C ALA A 214 7.83 -31.34 -18.31
N LEU A 215 8.00 -30.14 -18.89
CA LEU A 215 7.38 -29.82 -20.17
C LEU A 215 7.71 -30.91 -21.21
N PRO A 216 6.73 -31.33 -22.04
CA PRO A 216 6.87 -32.51 -22.89
C PRO A 216 7.98 -32.35 -23.93
N GLN A 217 8.29 -31.11 -24.32
CA GLN A 217 9.36 -30.74 -25.23
C GLN A 217 9.92 -29.37 -24.81
N ALA A 218 11.21 -29.14 -25.07
CA ALA A 218 11.79 -27.80 -24.88
C ALA A 218 11.15 -26.80 -25.86
N TYR A 219 10.89 -25.59 -25.37
CA TYR A 219 10.32 -24.50 -26.15
C TYR A 219 11.24 -23.29 -26.14
N THR A 220 11.44 -22.66 -27.29
CA THR A 220 12.13 -21.37 -27.37
C THR A 220 11.09 -20.30 -27.68
N PRO A 221 10.91 -19.30 -26.80
CA PRO A 221 9.95 -18.24 -27.04
C PRO A 221 10.36 -17.38 -28.23
N THR A 222 9.38 -16.77 -28.89
CA THR A 222 9.64 -15.78 -29.93
C THR A 222 10.01 -14.44 -29.32
N LEU A 223 10.93 -13.71 -29.96
CA LEU A 223 11.29 -12.35 -29.57
C LEU A 223 10.11 -11.39 -29.84
N GLN A 224 9.23 -11.27 -28.86
CA GLN A 224 8.04 -10.43 -28.75
C GLN A 224 7.95 -10.00 -27.28
N PRO A 225 7.36 -8.84 -26.94
CA PRO A 225 7.27 -8.41 -25.55
C PRO A 225 6.88 -9.54 -24.59
N ASP A 226 5.85 -10.30 -24.99
CA ASP A 226 5.37 -11.48 -24.29
C ASP A 226 5.12 -12.65 -25.27
N ASP A 227 5.47 -13.88 -24.86
CA ASP A 227 5.09 -15.13 -25.54
C ASP A 227 4.38 -16.03 -24.53
N HIS A 228 3.07 -16.21 -24.73
CA HIS A 228 2.25 -17.09 -23.89
C HIS A 228 1.99 -18.41 -24.58
N ARG A 229 2.37 -19.51 -23.91
CA ARG A 229 2.33 -20.87 -24.47
C ARG A 229 1.84 -21.89 -23.46
N CYS A 230 0.85 -22.69 -23.84
CA CYS A 230 0.41 -23.84 -23.05
C CYS A 230 1.00 -25.13 -23.55
N PHE A 231 1.24 -26.04 -22.61
CA PHE A 231 1.66 -27.41 -22.86
C PHE A 231 0.70 -28.37 -22.18
N VAL A 232 0.40 -29.48 -22.86
CA VAL A 232 -0.41 -30.56 -22.30
C VAL A 232 0.51 -31.68 -21.82
N ILE A 233 0.35 -32.10 -20.57
CA ILE A 233 1.07 -33.20 -19.95
C ILE A 233 0.04 -34.25 -19.52
N GLU A 234 0.29 -35.51 -19.83
CA GLU A 234 -0.55 -36.63 -19.38
C GLU A 234 -0.50 -36.76 -17.85
N TRP A 235 -1.66 -36.88 -17.19
CA TRP A 235 -1.69 -37.15 -15.76
C TRP A 235 -1.21 -38.59 -15.50
N PRO A 236 -0.17 -38.80 -14.68
CA PRO A 236 0.51 -40.10 -14.61
C PRO A 236 -0.20 -41.14 -13.74
N LEU A 237 -1.18 -40.75 -12.92
CA LEU A 237 -1.86 -41.66 -12.00
C LEU A 237 -3.10 -42.28 -12.64
N ASP A 238 -3.23 -43.60 -12.50
CA ASP A 238 -4.37 -44.41 -12.95
C ASP A 238 -5.49 -44.55 -11.89
N GLU A 239 -5.26 -44.00 -10.70
CA GLU A 239 -6.23 -43.86 -9.63
C GLU A 239 -6.54 -42.39 -9.34
N PHE A 240 -7.68 -42.14 -8.69
CA PHE A 240 -8.04 -40.80 -8.22
C PHE A 240 -7.07 -40.36 -7.13
N ALA A 241 -6.61 -39.11 -7.20
CA ALA A 241 -5.71 -38.53 -6.21
C ALA A 241 -6.08 -37.08 -5.91
N TYR A 242 -5.74 -36.61 -4.71
CA TYR A 242 -5.77 -35.21 -4.36
C TYR A 242 -4.40 -34.59 -4.59
N VAL A 243 -4.35 -33.49 -5.33
CA VAL A 243 -3.19 -32.61 -5.40
C VAL A 243 -3.20 -31.73 -4.16
N THR A 244 -2.19 -31.87 -3.30
CA THR A 244 -2.10 -31.13 -2.03
C THR A 244 -1.08 -29.99 -2.09
N ASP A 245 -0.20 -29.99 -3.09
CA ASP A 245 0.82 -28.96 -3.28
C ASP A 245 1.32 -28.98 -4.74
N VAL A 246 1.64 -27.82 -5.28
CA VAL A 246 2.20 -27.63 -6.62
C VAL A 246 3.31 -26.59 -6.52
N ASP A 247 4.44 -26.88 -7.14
CA ASP A 247 5.54 -25.93 -7.30
C ASP A 247 6.14 -26.10 -8.71
N VAL A 248 6.98 -25.16 -9.13
CA VAL A 248 7.61 -25.17 -10.45
C VAL A 248 9.09 -24.85 -10.28
N ILE A 249 9.93 -25.62 -10.99
CA ILE A 249 11.34 -25.31 -11.19
C ILE A 249 11.45 -24.74 -12.61
N PRO A 250 11.58 -23.41 -12.77
CA PRO A 250 11.85 -22.82 -14.07
C PRO A 250 13.23 -23.27 -14.57
N ASP A 251 13.33 -23.70 -15.83
CA ASP A 251 14.62 -24.01 -16.44
C ASP A 251 15.37 -22.72 -16.83
N GLN A 252 14.61 -21.70 -17.28
CA GLN A 252 15.13 -20.37 -17.61
C GLN A 252 14.48 -19.26 -16.76
N VAL A 253 14.94 -19.11 -15.52
CA VAL A 253 14.45 -18.10 -14.55
C VAL A 253 14.52 -16.67 -15.11
N ASP A 254 15.47 -16.38 -15.99
CA ASP A 254 15.66 -15.05 -16.59
C ASP A 254 14.53 -14.64 -17.56
N GLU A 255 13.78 -15.59 -18.16
CA GLU A 255 12.74 -15.29 -19.17
C GLU A 255 11.33 -15.73 -18.75
N VAL A 256 11.17 -16.63 -17.78
CA VAL A 256 9.85 -17.06 -17.28
C VAL A 256 9.26 -15.99 -16.36
N HIS A 257 8.20 -15.32 -16.83
CA HIS A 257 7.49 -14.28 -16.07
C HIS A 257 6.43 -14.86 -15.14
N HIS A 258 5.73 -15.93 -15.52
CA HIS A 258 4.94 -16.76 -14.61
C HIS A 258 4.56 -18.10 -15.24
N VAL A 259 4.09 -19.02 -14.39
CA VAL A 259 3.56 -20.33 -14.78
C VAL A 259 2.20 -20.54 -14.12
N ILE A 260 1.19 -20.93 -14.90
CA ILE A 260 -0.11 -21.36 -14.38
C ILE A 260 -0.28 -22.85 -14.65
N VAL A 261 -0.60 -23.61 -13.60
CA VAL A 261 -0.79 -25.07 -13.68
C VAL A 261 -2.26 -25.39 -13.46
N SER A 262 -2.88 -26.02 -14.46
CA SER A 262 -4.29 -26.38 -14.46
C SER A 262 -4.51 -27.85 -14.79
N ILE A 263 -5.71 -28.35 -14.48
CA ILE A 263 -6.18 -29.70 -14.81
C ILE A 263 -7.37 -29.61 -15.77
N GLY A 264 -7.27 -30.29 -16.90
CA GLY A 264 -8.37 -30.66 -17.79
C GLY A 264 -8.99 -32.00 -17.37
N GLU A 265 -10.32 -32.10 -17.43
CA GLU A 265 -11.02 -33.34 -17.10
C GLU A 265 -10.81 -34.40 -18.20
N PRO A 266 -10.96 -35.71 -17.90
CA PRO A 266 -10.65 -36.78 -18.85
C PRO A 266 -11.42 -36.69 -20.18
N GLU A 267 -12.65 -36.19 -20.14
CA GLU A 267 -13.49 -35.95 -21.32
C GLU A 267 -12.92 -34.89 -22.27
N ASP A 268 -12.13 -33.94 -21.77
CA ASP A 268 -11.56 -32.82 -22.53
C ASP A 268 -10.14 -33.11 -23.04
N ALA A 269 -9.48 -34.15 -22.50
CA ALA A 269 -8.10 -34.51 -22.86
C ALA A 269 -7.86 -34.61 -24.39
N PRO A 270 -8.73 -35.24 -25.21
CA PRO A 270 -8.54 -35.29 -26.66
C PRO A 270 -8.47 -33.93 -27.33
N THR A 271 -9.19 -32.93 -26.80
CA THR A 271 -9.18 -31.55 -27.34
C THR A 271 -7.83 -30.89 -27.10
N TYR A 272 -7.26 -31.04 -25.90
CA TYR A 272 -5.94 -30.50 -25.57
C TYR A 272 -4.82 -31.16 -26.39
N TYR A 273 -4.86 -32.49 -26.55
CA TYR A 273 -3.90 -33.19 -27.41
C TYR A 273 -4.00 -32.79 -28.88
N ALA A 274 -5.18 -32.40 -29.37
CA ALA A 274 -5.35 -31.94 -30.73
C ALA A 274 -4.78 -30.52 -30.97
N ALA A 275 -4.77 -29.69 -29.93
CA ALA A 275 -4.25 -28.32 -29.98
C ALA A 275 -2.71 -28.28 -29.94
N ASP A 276 -2.09 -29.21 -29.21
CA ASP A 276 -0.63 -29.31 -29.11
C ASP A 276 0.00 -29.48 -30.49
N GLY A 277 0.88 -28.53 -30.86
CA GLY A 277 1.59 -28.60 -32.14
C GLY A 277 0.78 -28.14 -33.36
N GLU A 278 -0.46 -27.68 -33.22
CA GLU A 278 -1.33 -27.33 -34.36
C GLU A 278 -0.71 -26.22 -35.25
N ASP A 279 -0.04 -25.24 -34.63
CA ASP A 279 0.64 -24.15 -35.33
C ASP A 279 2.09 -24.50 -35.76
N GLY A 280 2.50 -25.75 -35.60
CA GLY A 280 3.83 -26.24 -35.95
C GLY A 280 4.92 -25.99 -34.90
N ARG A 281 4.56 -25.51 -33.70
CA ARG A 281 5.48 -25.32 -32.56
C ARG A 281 5.00 -26.15 -31.36
N PRO A 282 5.88 -26.60 -30.44
CA PRO A 282 5.44 -27.30 -29.22
C PRO A 282 4.40 -26.50 -28.44
N GLY A 283 3.34 -27.13 -27.94
CA GLY A 283 2.25 -26.45 -27.23
C GLY A 283 1.23 -25.78 -28.15
N TRP A 284 0.46 -24.83 -27.61
CA TRP A 284 -0.40 -23.90 -28.35
C TRP A 284 -0.39 -22.52 -27.69
N HIS A 285 -0.73 -21.46 -28.45
CA HIS A 285 -0.91 -20.15 -27.84
C HIS A 285 -2.15 -20.15 -26.95
N CYS A 286 -2.00 -19.72 -25.71
CA CYS A 286 -3.07 -19.71 -24.73
C CYS A 286 -2.85 -18.59 -23.72
N LEU A 287 -3.91 -18.23 -23.02
CA LEU A 287 -3.89 -17.22 -21.96
C LEU A 287 -4.64 -17.76 -20.74
N GLY A 288 -4.45 -17.12 -19.58
CA GLY A 288 -5.05 -17.53 -18.31
C GLY A 288 -4.84 -19.03 -18.01
N MET A 289 -5.91 -19.72 -17.58
CA MET A 289 -5.85 -21.14 -17.17
C MET A 289 -5.61 -22.13 -18.34
N GLY A 290 -5.42 -21.66 -19.57
CA GLY A 290 -5.20 -22.52 -20.74
C GLY A 290 -6.49 -23.12 -21.31
N GLY A 291 -7.62 -22.42 -21.19
CA GLY A 291 -8.90 -22.85 -21.78
C GLY A 291 -8.84 -22.87 -23.31
N ILE A 292 -9.55 -23.82 -23.93
CA ILE A 292 -9.66 -23.93 -25.39
C ILE A 292 -11.10 -24.20 -25.80
N ALA A 293 -11.50 -23.66 -26.96
CA ALA A 293 -12.83 -23.88 -27.51
C ALA A 293 -13.10 -25.38 -27.72
N GLY A 294 -14.24 -25.86 -27.22
CA GLY A 294 -14.63 -27.27 -27.30
C GLY A 294 -14.18 -28.13 -26.12
N ALA A 295 -13.46 -27.56 -25.14
CA ALA A 295 -13.20 -28.17 -23.84
C ALA A 295 -13.95 -27.43 -22.73
N GLY A 296 -14.20 -28.11 -21.61
CA GLY A 296 -14.58 -27.46 -20.35
C GLY A 296 -13.50 -26.49 -19.85
N LEU A 297 -13.88 -25.57 -18.96
CA LEU A 297 -12.90 -24.67 -18.35
C LEU A 297 -11.96 -25.47 -17.42
N PRO A 298 -10.64 -25.45 -17.66
CA PRO A 298 -9.70 -26.17 -16.82
C PRO A 298 -9.68 -25.57 -15.41
N ARG A 299 -9.27 -26.39 -14.43
CA ARG A 299 -9.19 -26.00 -13.02
C ARG A 299 -7.75 -25.70 -12.66
N GLN A 300 -7.45 -24.45 -12.30
CA GLN A 300 -6.13 -24.11 -11.79
C GLN A 300 -5.87 -24.86 -10.47
N ILE A 301 -4.73 -25.52 -10.37
CA ILE A 301 -4.29 -26.28 -9.17
C ILE A 301 -3.04 -25.69 -8.53
N GLY A 302 -2.37 -24.77 -9.21
CA GLY A 302 -1.19 -24.07 -8.71
C GLY A 302 -0.61 -23.11 -9.74
N GLY A 303 0.58 -22.62 -9.44
CA GLY A 303 1.32 -21.73 -10.32
C GLY A 303 2.61 -21.30 -9.66
N TRP A 304 3.39 -20.55 -10.41
CA TRP A 304 4.66 -19.99 -9.96
C TRP A 304 4.81 -18.59 -10.53
N VAL A 305 5.33 -17.68 -9.72
CA VAL A 305 5.68 -16.33 -10.15
C VAL A 305 7.04 -15.96 -9.54
N PRO A 306 7.87 -15.20 -10.28
CA PRO A 306 9.05 -14.51 -9.79
C PRO A 306 8.94 -13.96 -8.37
N GLY A 307 9.79 -14.45 -7.47
CA GLY A 307 9.95 -13.88 -6.13
C GLY A 307 8.77 -14.07 -5.16
N ALA A 308 7.69 -14.74 -5.57
CA ALA A 308 6.71 -15.22 -4.60
C ALA A 308 7.35 -16.32 -3.76
N GLY A 309 7.48 -16.06 -2.46
CA GLY A 309 7.81 -17.12 -1.51
C GLY A 309 6.76 -18.23 -1.60
N ARG A 310 7.19 -19.47 -1.41
CA ARG A 310 6.27 -20.61 -1.43
C ARG A 310 5.40 -20.64 -0.18
N GLU A 311 4.10 -20.50 -0.38
CA GLU A 311 3.09 -20.77 0.64
C GLU A 311 2.25 -21.98 0.22
N PRO A 312 2.43 -23.14 0.86
CA PRO A 312 1.62 -24.30 0.53
C PRO A 312 0.15 -24.03 0.87
N PRO A 313 -0.79 -24.72 0.19
CA PRO A 313 -2.20 -24.72 0.57
C PRO A 313 -2.39 -25.11 2.05
N PRO A 314 -3.54 -24.78 2.67
CA PRO A 314 -3.79 -25.15 4.05
C PRO A 314 -3.64 -26.66 4.29
N GLU A 315 -3.06 -27.02 5.42
CA GLU A 315 -2.79 -28.42 5.77
C GLU A 315 -4.07 -29.27 5.73
N GLY A 316 -3.95 -30.49 5.19
CA GLY A 316 -5.07 -31.43 5.08
C GLY A 316 -6.08 -31.08 3.99
N THR A 317 -5.76 -30.12 3.11
CA THR A 317 -6.56 -29.79 1.92
C THR A 317 -5.99 -30.41 0.64
N GLY A 318 -6.82 -30.54 -0.39
CA GLY A 318 -6.34 -30.94 -1.71
C GLY A 318 -7.42 -30.94 -2.79
N ILE A 319 -6.98 -30.70 -4.03
CA ILE A 319 -7.84 -30.63 -5.21
C ILE A 319 -7.88 -32.01 -5.87
N GLY A 320 -9.07 -32.59 -6.00
CA GLY A 320 -9.24 -33.92 -6.61
C GLY A 320 -8.94 -33.92 -8.11
N VAL A 321 -8.20 -34.93 -8.57
CA VAL A 321 -7.85 -35.19 -9.97
C VAL A 321 -8.22 -36.62 -10.32
N LYS A 322 -8.94 -36.80 -11.44
CA LYS A 322 -9.39 -38.11 -11.91
C LYS A 322 -8.31 -38.76 -12.78
N PRO A 323 -8.24 -40.09 -12.82
CA PRO A 323 -7.41 -40.77 -13.82
C PRO A 323 -7.88 -40.42 -15.24
N GLY A 324 -6.92 -40.25 -16.16
CA GLY A 324 -7.16 -39.82 -17.54
C GLY A 324 -7.29 -38.30 -17.73
N SER A 325 -7.20 -37.50 -16.66
CA SER A 325 -7.05 -36.05 -16.77
C SER A 325 -5.76 -35.66 -17.48
N VAL A 326 -5.67 -34.40 -17.91
CA VAL A 326 -4.43 -33.81 -18.42
C VAL A 326 -4.05 -32.59 -17.61
N MET A 327 -2.76 -32.39 -17.40
CA MET A 327 -2.21 -31.16 -16.85
C MET A 327 -1.93 -30.17 -17.98
N ILE A 328 -2.35 -28.93 -17.79
CA ILE A 328 -2.14 -27.82 -18.72
C ILE A 328 -1.21 -26.84 -18.02
N VAL A 329 -0.02 -26.64 -18.59
CA VAL A 329 0.99 -25.71 -18.05
C VAL A 329 1.07 -24.52 -18.99
N GLN A 330 0.53 -23.38 -18.55
CA GLN A 330 0.66 -22.10 -19.25
C GLN A 330 1.95 -21.43 -18.81
N MET A 331 2.86 -21.24 -19.75
CA MET A 331 4.11 -20.51 -19.59
C MET A 331 3.95 -19.12 -20.18
N HIS A 332 4.20 -18.09 -19.37
CA HIS A 332 4.33 -16.73 -19.84
C HIS A 332 5.82 -16.34 -19.85
N TYR A 333 6.37 -16.14 -21.03
CA TYR A 333 7.75 -15.67 -21.21
C TYR A 333 7.78 -14.16 -21.50
N ASN A 334 8.60 -13.43 -20.76
CA ASN A 334 8.92 -12.03 -21.07
C ASN A 334 10.28 -11.99 -21.78
N THR A 335 10.28 -11.69 -23.08
CA THR A 335 11.52 -11.69 -23.89
C THR A 335 12.13 -10.29 -24.07
N LEU A 336 11.64 -9.28 -23.33
CA LEU A 336 12.28 -7.96 -23.25
C LEU A 336 13.48 -7.94 -22.30
N VAL A 337 13.48 -8.82 -21.30
CA VAL A 337 14.47 -8.83 -20.20
C VAL A 337 15.62 -9.81 -20.46
N ALA A 338 15.43 -10.79 -21.33
CA ALA A 338 16.42 -11.81 -21.66
C ALA A 338 16.30 -12.26 -23.13
N GLU A 339 17.43 -12.68 -23.70
CA GLU A 339 17.45 -13.33 -25.01
C GLU A 339 16.76 -14.70 -24.94
N PRO A 340 15.82 -15.02 -25.84
CA PRO A 340 15.09 -16.28 -25.83
C PRO A 340 16.00 -17.51 -25.81
N LYS A 341 15.83 -18.38 -24.81
CA LYS A 341 16.54 -19.66 -24.68
C LYS A 341 15.54 -20.83 -24.77
N PRO A 342 16.01 -22.04 -25.06
CA PRO A 342 15.18 -23.23 -24.86
C PRO A 342 14.90 -23.42 -23.36
N ASP A 343 13.61 -23.47 -23.01
CA ASP A 343 13.12 -23.77 -21.66
C ASP A 343 12.43 -25.15 -21.65
N GLN A 344 12.76 -25.96 -20.64
CA GLN A 344 12.03 -27.19 -20.32
C GLN A 344 11.72 -27.27 -18.81
N SER A 345 11.02 -26.25 -18.30
CA SER A 345 10.60 -26.14 -16.90
C SER A 345 9.89 -27.40 -16.38
N THR A 346 9.98 -27.64 -15.07
CA THR A 346 9.42 -28.82 -14.40
C THR A 346 8.38 -28.45 -13.36
N VAL A 347 7.20 -29.07 -13.44
CA VAL A 347 6.15 -28.96 -12.41
C VAL A 347 6.33 -30.06 -11.37
N LEU A 348 6.40 -29.67 -10.11
CA LEU A 348 6.44 -30.55 -8.95
C LEU A 348 5.03 -30.68 -8.36
N VAL A 349 4.57 -31.91 -8.13
CA VAL A 349 3.22 -32.15 -7.57
C VAL A 349 3.26 -33.13 -6.41
N GLN A 350 2.69 -32.71 -5.29
CA GLN A 350 2.45 -33.58 -4.14
C GLN A 350 1.04 -34.12 -4.23
N THR A 351 0.91 -35.43 -4.00
CA THR A 351 -0.37 -36.11 -4.03
C THR A 351 -0.70 -36.77 -2.70
N SER A 352 -1.99 -37.03 -2.49
CA SER A 352 -2.50 -37.89 -1.42
C SER A 352 -3.72 -38.67 -1.92
N GLY A 353 -3.91 -39.89 -1.44
CA GLY A 353 -5.13 -40.67 -1.69
C GLY A 353 -6.35 -40.15 -0.93
N GLU A 354 -6.13 -39.43 0.18
CA GLU A 354 -7.18 -38.85 1.01
C GLU A 354 -6.77 -37.50 1.60
N VAL A 355 -7.75 -36.64 1.84
CA VAL A 355 -7.58 -35.35 2.53
C VAL A 355 -8.74 -35.13 3.49
N ALA A 356 -8.48 -34.39 4.57
CA ALA A 356 -9.53 -34.06 5.54
C ALA A 356 -10.58 -33.11 4.93
N LEU A 357 -10.12 -32.19 4.07
CA LEU A 357 -10.94 -31.14 3.47
C LEU A 357 -10.65 -31.04 1.97
N PRO A 358 -11.44 -31.69 1.10
CA PRO A 358 -11.36 -31.44 -0.33
C PRO A 358 -11.48 -29.95 -0.62
N SER A 359 -10.65 -29.45 -1.54
CA SER A 359 -10.61 -28.05 -1.93
C SER A 359 -10.91 -27.86 -3.41
N SER A 360 -11.22 -26.63 -3.79
CA SER A 360 -11.39 -26.20 -5.18
C SER A 360 -10.90 -24.77 -5.33
N ALA A 361 -10.35 -24.45 -6.50
CA ALA A 361 -9.96 -23.10 -6.85
C ALA A 361 -10.66 -22.60 -8.12
N PHE A 362 -10.91 -21.30 -8.20
CA PHE A 362 -11.48 -20.64 -9.38
C PHE A 362 -11.23 -19.13 -9.34
N LEU A 363 -11.39 -18.48 -10.49
CA LEU A 363 -11.31 -17.03 -10.64
C LEU A 363 -12.70 -16.41 -10.56
N ILE A 364 -12.78 -15.24 -9.96
CA ILE A 364 -13.97 -14.41 -9.90
C ILE A 364 -13.70 -13.11 -10.65
N THR A 365 -14.61 -12.79 -11.54
CA THR A 365 -14.70 -11.55 -12.33
C THR A 365 -16.16 -11.35 -12.75
N ASP A 366 -16.54 -10.17 -13.22
CA ASP A 366 -17.85 -9.97 -13.84
C ASP A 366 -17.91 -10.73 -15.18
N PRO A 367 -18.82 -11.71 -15.34
CA PRO A 367 -18.97 -12.40 -16.62
C PRO A 367 -19.31 -11.47 -17.79
N ALA A 368 -19.91 -10.29 -17.54
CA ALA A 368 -20.20 -9.30 -18.57
C ALA A 368 -18.94 -8.60 -19.09
N TRP A 369 -17.87 -8.54 -18.30
CA TRP A 369 -16.57 -8.01 -18.74
C TRP A 369 -15.90 -8.90 -19.77
N LEU A 370 -16.18 -10.21 -19.75
CA LEU A 370 -15.59 -11.19 -20.69
C LEU A 370 -16.16 -11.10 -22.11
N ALA A 371 -17.26 -10.36 -22.32
CA ALA A 371 -17.84 -10.15 -23.63
C ALA A 371 -17.13 -9.00 -24.38
N PRO A 372 -17.10 -8.99 -25.72
CA PRO A 372 -16.58 -7.85 -26.48
C PRO A 372 -17.26 -6.53 -26.07
N GLY A 373 -16.48 -5.47 -25.81
CA GLY A 373 -16.97 -4.21 -25.26
C GLY A 373 -17.08 -4.17 -23.73
N GLY A 374 -16.75 -5.27 -23.04
CA GLY A 374 -16.79 -5.40 -21.59
C GLY A 374 -15.61 -4.71 -20.90
N MET A 375 -15.85 -4.21 -19.68
CA MET A 375 -14.87 -3.45 -18.86
C MET A 375 -14.23 -2.26 -19.60
N PRO A 376 -15.03 -1.29 -20.07
CA PRO A 376 -14.53 -0.20 -20.90
C PRO A 376 -13.64 0.76 -20.08
N ILE A 377 -12.44 1.05 -20.58
CA ILE A 377 -11.52 2.05 -20.02
C ILE A 377 -11.17 3.06 -21.12
N ALA A 378 -11.56 4.32 -20.92
CA ALA A 378 -11.38 5.36 -21.92
C ALA A 378 -9.90 5.76 -22.09
N ALA A 379 -9.52 6.12 -23.32
CA ALA A 379 -8.18 6.63 -23.61
C ALA A 379 -7.92 7.94 -22.85
N GLY A 380 -6.86 8.00 -22.05
CA GLY A 380 -6.48 9.19 -21.31
C GLY A 380 -7.18 9.37 -19.97
N ASP A 381 -8.02 8.42 -19.56
CA ASP A 381 -8.74 8.46 -18.28
C ASP A 381 -7.77 8.20 -17.10
N PRO A 382 -7.52 9.19 -16.22
CA PRO A 382 -6.62 8.99 -15.08
C PRO A 382 -7.20 8.13 -13.97
N ASN A 383 -8.53 7.96 -13.95
CA ASN A 383 -9.26 7.47 -12.79
C ASN A 383 -10.33 6.43 -13.17
N ALA A 384 -10.02 5.56 -14.12
CA ALA A 384 -10.97 4.53 -14.55
C ALA A 384 -11.24 3.57 -13.39
N TYR A 385 -12.52 3.27 -13.14
CA TYR A 385 -12.97 2.46 -12.02
C TYR A 385 -14.06 1.48 -12.46
N HIS A 386 -13.93 0.23 -12.04
CA HIS A 386 -14.94 -0.80 -12.20
C HIS A 386 -15.12 -1.59 -10.91
N GLU A 387 -16.34 -2.03 -10.64
CA GLU A 387 -16.66 -2.90 -9.52
C GLU A 387 -17.60 -4.03 -9.94
N PHE A 388 -17.49 -5.15 -9.22
CA PHE A 388 -18.35 -6.30 -9.40
C PHE A 388 -18.73 -6.88 -8.03
N THR A 389 -20.02 -7.13 -7.82
CA THR A 389 -20.52 -7.77 -6.60
C THR A 389 -21.22 -9.08 -6.93
N LEU A 390 -20.81 -10.16 -6.28
CA LEU A 390 -21.45 -11.48 -6.40
C LEU A 390 -21.92 -12.00 -5.04
N GLY A 391 -23.02 -12.75 -5.03
CA GLY A 391 -23.44 -13.50 -3.85
C GLY A 391 -22.58 -14.75 -3.64
N THR A 392 -22.25 -15.07 -2.38
CA THR A 392 -21.45 -16.27 -2.04
C THR A 392 -22.13 -17.59 -2.42
N ASN A 393 -23.45 -17.58 -2.62
CA ASN A 393 -24.26 -18.72 -3.04
C ASN A 393 -24.15 -19.05 -4.54
N ILE A 394 -23.70 -18.11 -5.38
CA ILE A 394 -23.64 -18.29 -6.84
C ILE A 394 -22.55 -19.29 -7.26
N LEU A 395 -21.56 -19.52 -6.40
CA LEU A 395 -20.36 -20.31 -6.73
C LEU A 395 -20.66 -21.79 -6.93
N ALA A 396 -21.57 -22.35 -6.14
CA ALA A 396 -22.04 -23.72 -6.30
C ALA A 396 -22.88 -23.91 -7.57
N LEU A 397 -23.53 -22.85 -8.08
CA LEU A 397 -24.36 -22.89 -9.30
C LEU A 397 -23.51 -22.93 -10.59
N ILE A 398 -22.32 -22.32 -10.57
CA ILE A 398 -21.46 -22.20 -11.77
C ILE A 398 -20.58 -23.44 -11.95
N ARG A 399 -20.23 -24.15 -10.87
CA ARG A 399 -19.22 -25.24 -10.89
C ARG A 399 -19.69 -26.61 -10.43
N GLY A 400 -20.98 -26.80 -10.13
CA GLY A 400 -21.55 -28.13 -9.85
C GLY A 400 -21.04 -28.77 -8.56
N GLU A 401 -21.21 -28.06 -7.43
CA GLU A 401 -20.73 -28.43 -6.09
C GLU A 401 -19.19 -28.50 -5.94
N PRO A 402 -18.45 -27.39 -6.17
CA PRO A 402 -17.00 -27.36 -5.98
C PRO A 402 -16.63 -27.75 -4.55
N ALA A 403 -15.58 -28.58 -4.38
CA ALA A 403 -15.23 -29.19 -3.08
C ALA A 403 -16.39 -29.98 -2.40
N GLY A 404 -17.42 -30.34 -3.15
CA GLY A 404 -18.65 -30.95 -2.67
C GLY A 404 -19.60 -29.99 -1.93
N ILE A 405 -19.37 -28.68 -1.99
CA ILE A 405 -20.18 -27.67 -1.30
C ILE A 405 -21.46 -27.43 -2.09
N ARG A 406 -22.63 -27.58 -1.46
CA ARG A 406 -23.92 -27.33 -2.13
C ARG A 406 -24.29 -25.85 -2.14
N VAL A 407 -25.26 -25.52 -3.00
CA VAL A 407 -25.89 -24.20 -2.99
C VAL A 407 -26.47 -23.91 -1.60
N ASN A 408 -26.13 -22.75 -1.04
CA ASN A 408 -26.49 -22.29 0.31
C ASN A 408 -25.86 -23.07 1.48
N GLU A 409 -24.80 -23.85 1.26
CA GLU A 409 -23.94 -24.31 2.35
C GLU A 409 -22.83 -23.25 2.60
N PRO A 410 -22.43 -22.99 3.86
CA PRO A 410 -21.30 -22.13 4.14
C PRO A 410 -20.01 -22.79 3.68
N TRP A 411 -19.02 -21.96 3.35
CA TRP A 411 -17.71 -22.40 2.88
C TRP A 411 -16.61 -21.48 3.39
N VAL A 412 -15.37 -21.90 3.28
CA VAL A 412 -14.21 -21.17 3.81
C VAL A 412 -13.31 -20.75 2.66
N MET A 413 -12.93 -19.48 2.64
CA MET A 413 -11.93 -18.92 1.74
C MET A 413 -10.57 -18.87 2.43
N HIS A 414 -9.53 -19.27 1.71
CA HIS A 414 -8.18 -19.44 2.25
C HIS A 414 -7.18 -18.37 1.79
N ASN A 415 -7.48 -17.63 0.74
CA ASN A 415 -6.56 -16.68 0.14
C ASN A 415 -7.25 -15.45 -0.47
N GLY A 416 -6.47 -14.41 -0.70
CA GLY A 416 -6.74 -13.35 -1.67
C GLY A 416 -5.65 -13.34 -2.75
N PHE A 417 -6.04 -13.08 -4.00
CA PHE A 417 -5.12 -12.87 -5.12
C PHE A 417 -5.78 -11.88 -6.05
N LEU A 418 -5.32 -10.64 -6.13
CA LEU A 418 -5.79 -9.66 -7.10
C LEU A 418 -4.96 -9.78 -8.38
N HIS A 419 -5.59 -9.62 -9.54
CA HIS A 419 -4.90 -9.56 -10.82
C HIS A 419 -5.46 -8.43 -11.69
N MET A 420 -4.54 -7.59 -12.14
CA MET A 420 -4.71 -6.46 -13.06
C MET A 420 -3.45 -6.35 -13.93
N HIS A 421 -3.50 -5.61 -15.04
CA HIS A 421 -2.33 -5.40 -15.90
C HIS A 421 -1.62 -4.08 -15.55
N THR A 422 -0.91 -3.51 -16.52
CA THR A 422 0.07 -2.42 -16.34
C THR A 422 -0.56 -1.05 -16.10
N ARG A 423 -1.86 -0.88 -16.33
CA ARG A 423 -2.60 0.36 -16.01
C ARG A 423 -3.20 0.32 -14.62
N GLY A 424 -3.27 -0.85 -13.97
CA GLY A 424 -3.79 -0.98 -12.62
C GLY A 424 -3.02 -0.10 -11.62
N LYS A 425 -3.74 0.50 -10.67
CA LYS A 425 -3.12 1.24 -9.55
C LYS A 425 -3.56 0.74 -8.20
N SER A 426 -4.81 0.30 -8.07
CA SER A 426 -5.29 -0.27 -6.82
C SER A 426 -6.43 -1.24 -7.06
N GLY A 427 -6.65 -2.11 -6.09
CA GLY A 427 -7.84 -2.94 -6.05
C GLY A 427 -8.14 -3.42 -4.64
N ARG A 428 -9.43 -3.69 -4.41
CA ARG A 428 -9.97 -4.04 -3.11
C ARG A 428 -10.96 -5.17 -3.24
N LEU A 429 -10.91 -6.07 -2.27
CA LEU A 429 -11.84 -7.18 -2.10
C LEU A 429 -12.53 -7.04 -0.75
N THR A 430 -13.84 -6.86 -0.77
CA THR A 430 -14.65 -6.64 0.44
C THR A 430 -15.73 -7.71 0.57
N LEU A 431 -15.81 -8.34 1.73
CA LEU A 431 -16.92 -9.20 2.12
C LEU A 431 -18.02 -8.36 2.77
N LEU A 432 -19.12 -8.20 2.06
CA LEU A 432 -20.34 -7.56 2.53
C LEU A 432 -21.19 -8.59 3.27
N ARG A 433 -21.19 -8.51 4.59
CA ARG A 433 -21.90 -9.45 5.45
C ARG A 433 -23.41 -9.21 5.40
N LYS A 434 -24.19 -10.27 5.62
CA LYS A 434 -25.66 -10.18 5.71
C LYS A 434 -26.15 -9.24 6.82
N ASN A 435 -25.41 -9.10 7.91
CA ASN A 435 -25.73 -8.20 9.03
C ASN A 435 -25.46 -6.71 8.70
N GLY A 436 -24.89 -6.41 7.52
CA GLY A 436 -24.57 -5.04 7.09
C GLY A 436 -23.11 -4.64 7.30
N THR A 437 -22.32 -5.40 8.07
CA THR A 437 -20.90 -5.09 8.29
C THR A 437 -20.08 -5.37 7.03
N ARG A 438 -18.94 -4.69 6.92
CA ARG A 438 -18.00 -4.87 5.82
C ARG A 438 -16.70 -5.41 6.36
N GLN A 439 -16.17 -6.42 5.70
CA GLN A 439 -14.88 -6.98 6.02
C GLN A 439 -13.96 -6.88 4.79
N ILE A 440 -12.99 -5.99 4.84
CA ILE A 440 -11.95 -5.83 3.81
C ILE A 440 -11.01 -7.03 3.91
N MET A 441 -11.06 -7.87 2.88
CA MET A 441 -10.30 -9.11 2.79
C MET A 441 -8.91 -8.86 2.21
N LEU A 442 -8.82 -8.06 1.16
CA LEU A 442 -7.57 -7.66 0.54
C LEU A 442 -7.71 -6.23 0.05
N ASP A 443 -6.76 -5.39 0.40
CA ASP A 443 -6.65 -4.01 -0.09
C ASP A 443 -5.22 -3.84 -0.61
N ILE A 444 -5.09 -3.44 -1.87
CA ILE A 444 -3.81 -3.12 -2.50
C ILE A 444 -3.94 -1.71 -3.05
N ARG A 445 -3.26 -0.75 -2.40
CA ARG A 445 -3.31 0.66 -2.77
C ARG A 445 -2.28 1.06 -3.82
N ASP A 446 -1.18 0.33 -3.86
CA ASP A 446 -0.06 0.53 -4.77
C ASP A 446 0.18 -0.75 -5.58
N TRP A 447 -0.72 -1.04 -6.52
CA TRP A 447 -0.59 -2.19 -7.42
C TRP A 447 0.68 -2.09 -8.27
N ASP A 448 1.44 -3.17 -8.31
CA ASP A 448 2.57 -3.34 -9.22
C ASP A 448 2.38 -4.63 -10.01
N PHE A 449 2.28 -4.50 -11.33
CA PHE A 449 2.12 -5.62 -12.26
C PHE A 449 3.24 -6.66 -12.14
N ASN A 450 4.44 -6.26 -11.73
CA ASN A 450 5.58 -7.17 -11.57
C ASN A 450 5.48 -8.01 -10.28
N TRP A 451 4.63 -7.61 -9.31
CA TRP A 451 4.54 -8.23 -7.99
C TRP A 451 3.13 -8.76 -7.71
N GLN A 452 2.78 -9.81 -8.45
CA GLN A 452 1.53 -10.53 -8.28
C GLN A 452 1.76 -11.69 -7.33
N SER A 453 0.92 -11.86 -6.31
CA SER A 453 1.11 -12.92 -5.31
C SER A 453 -0.22 -13.40 -4.78
N THR A 454 -0.28 -14.68 -4.44
CA THR A 454 -1.37 -15.21 -3.63
C THR A 454 -1.06 -14.95 -2.17
N TYR A 455 -1.98 -14.29 -1.48
CA TYR A 455 -1.87 -13.97 -0.06
C TYR A 455 -2.75 -14.93 0.73
N ARG A 456 -2.15 -15.88 1.46
CA ARG A 456 -2.91 -16.81 2.30
C ARG A 456 -3.34 -16.12 3.57
N PHE A 457 -4.64 -16.18 3.90
CA PHE A 457 -5.12 -15.64 5.16
C PHE A 457 -4.48 -16.37 6.34
N GLU A 458 -4.03 -15.62 7.34
CA GLU A 458 -3.63 -16.20 8.62
C GLU A 458 -4.87 -16.74 9.36
N ARG A 459 -5.98 -15.99 9.30
CA ARG A 459 -7.30 -16.42 9.77
C ARG A 459 -8.24 -16.61 8.59
N GLU A 460 -8.53 -17.87 8.26
CA GLU A 460 -9.41 -18.26 7.16
C GLU A 460 -10.82 -17.64 7.31
N LEU A 461 -11.46 -17.30 6.19
CA LEU A 461 -12.71 -16.54 6.19
C LEU A 461 -13.92 -17.44 5.90
N LEU A 462 -14.84 -17.54 6.86
CA LEU A 462 -16.12 -18.19 6.65
C LEU A 462 -17.05 -17.31 5.83
N MET A 463 -17.62 -17.89 4.78
CA MET A 463 -18.55 -17.30 3.85
C MET A 463 -19.93 -17.87 4.13
N GLU A 464 -20.82 -17.03 4.67
CA GLU A 464 -22.18 -17.45 5.00
C GLU A 464 -23.13 -17.27 3.81
N PRO A 465 -24.19 -18.08 3.70
CA PRO A 465 -25.24 -17.86 2.72
C PRO A 465 -25.89 -16.47 2.89
N GLY A 466 -25.82 -15.66 1.84
CA GLY A 466 -26.36 -14.29 1.82
C GLY A 466 -25.32 -13.20 1.96
N ASP A 467 -24.09 -13.57 2.32
CA ASP A 467 -22.93 -12.68 2.16
C ASP A 467 -22.70 -12.39 0.66
N ARG A 468 -22.05 -11.27 0.38
CA ARG A 468 -21.65 -10.87 -0.97
C ARG A 468 -20.19 -10.50 -0.99
N ILE A 469 -19.49 -10.81 -2.06
CA ILE A 469 -18.12 -10.37 -2.27
C ILE A 469 -18.14 -9.25 -3.30
N LYS A 470 -17.53 -8.11 -2.95
CA LYS A 470 -17.32 -6.96 -3.82
C LYS A 470 -15.86 -6.91 -4.24
N LEU A 471 -15.61 -6.89 -5.54
CA LEU A 471 -14.32 -6.65 -6.17
C LEU A 471 -14.33 -5.23 -6.75
N GLU A 472 -13.28 -4.47 -6.47
CA GLU A 472 -13.09 -3.08 -6.90
C GLU A 472 -11.71 -2.97 -7.53
N CYS A 473 -11.62 -2.33 -8.71
CA CYS A 473 -10.38 -2.15 -9.44
C CYS A 473 -10.30 -0.74 -10.02
N TYR A 474 -9.10 -0.16 -9.98
CA TYR A 474 -8.81 1.18 -10.45
C TYR A 474 -7.61 1.20 -11.39
N TRP A 475 -7.70 2.02 -12.45
CA TRP A 475 -6.67 2.18 -13.45
C TRP A 475 -6.38 3.65 -13.78
N ASP A 476 -5.13 3.90 -14.14
CA ASP A 476 -4.69 5.15 -14.77
C ASP A 476 -4.29 4.86 -16.23
N ASN A 477 -5.09 5.37 -17.17
CA ASN A 477 -4.86 5.25 -18.61
C ASN A 477 -4.42 6.59 -19.25
N THR A 478 -3.76 7.47 -18.48
CA THR A 478 -3.17 8.72 -18.98
C THR A 478 -2.04 8.46 -19.98
N ALA A 479 -1.67 9.49 -20.74
CA ALA A 479 -0.53 9.43 -21.65
C ALA A 479 0.81 9.19 -20.94
N THR A 480 0.95 9.63 -19.68
CA THR A 480 2.15 9.44 -18.86
C THR A 480 2.28 8.04 -18.30
N ASN A 481 1.17 7.31 -18.14
CA ASN A 481 1.13 5.94 -17.61
C ASN A 481 1.06 4.86 -18.71
N GLN A 482 1.56 5.17 -19.92
CA GLN A 482 1.62 4.19 -21.02
C GLN A 482 2.95 3.47 -21.09
N ASP A 483 2.92 2.23 -21.56
CA ASP A 483 4.11 1.38 -21.73
C ASP A 483 5.10 1.99 -22.73
N PHE A 484 6.38 1.67 -22.52
CA PHE A 484 7.44 1.96 -23.48
C PHE A 484 7.72 0.72 -24.32
N VAL A 485 7.47 0.81 -25.62
CA VAL A 485 7.81 -0.25 -26.58
C VAL A 485 8.96 0.25 -27.44
N ASN A 486 10.11 -0.43 -27.39
CA ASN A 486 11.34 -0.03 -28.09
C ASN A 486 11.77 1.42 -27.80
N GLY A 487 11.63 1.86 -26.54
CA GLY A 487 11.97 3.21 -26.10
C GLY A 487 10.98 4.30 -26.52
N VAL A 488 9.84 3.93 -27.11
CA VAL A 488 8.76 4.86 -27.49
C VAL A 488 7.56 4.63 -26.58
N GLN A 489 7.16 5.67 -25.85
CA GLN A 489 5.94 5.65 -25.06
C GLN A 489 4.72 5.54 -25.99
N GLN A 490 3.87 4.55 -25.73
CA GLN A 490 2.68 4.34 -26.54
C GLN A 490 1.63 5.43 -26.26
N PRO A 491 0.79 5.82 -27.25
CA PRO A 491 -0.32 6.71 -26.99
C PRO A 491 -1.41 5.99 -26.19
N PRO A 492 -2.17 6.70 -25.33
CA PRO A 492 -3.30 6.09 -24.64
C PRO A 492 -4.34 5.66 -25.66
N ARG A 493 -4.92 4.49 -25.43
CA ARG A 493 -5.98 3.91 -26.27
C ARG A 493 -7.16 3.50 -25.42
N TYR A 494 -8.28 3.25 -26.08
CA TYR A 494 -9.41 2.58 -25.45
C TYR A 494 -9.01 1.14 -25.13
N ILE A 495 -9.30 0.72 -23.91
CA ILE A 495 -8.99 -0.61 -23.38
C ILE A 495 -10.30 -1.29 -22.97
N GLU A 496 -10.38 -2.59 -23.22
CA GLU A 496 -11.44 -3.49 -22.78
C GLU A 496 -10.80 -4.63 -21.99
N TRP A 497 -11.62 -5.54 -21.45
CA TRP A 497 -11.11 -6.80 -20.94
C TRP A 497 -10.29 -7.53 -22.00
N GLY A 498 -9.07 -7.91 -21.65
CA GLY A 498 -8.21 -8.68 -22.53
C GLY A 498 -7.04 -9.31 -21.78
N ASP A 499 -6.53 -10.38 -22.35
CA ASP A 499 -5.43 -11.16 -21.79
C ASP A 499 -4.04 -10.59 -22.15
N GLY A 500 -3.94 -9.62 -23.06
CA GLY A 500 -2.67 -9.01 -23.41
C GLY A 500 -2.18 -8.04 -22.35
N THR A 501 -0.86 -7.94 -22.14
CA THR A 501 -0.22 -7.04 -21.15
C THR A 501 -0.64 -5.57 -21.30
N GLY A 502 -0.96 -5.12 -22.52
CA GLY A 502 -1.44 -3.77 -22.78
C GLY A 502 -2.97 -3.63 -22.79
N ASP A 503 -3.72 -4.72 -22.67
CA ASP A 503 -5.15 -4.72 -22.31
C ASP A 503 -5.28 -4.73 -20.77
N GLU A 504 -6.48 -4.87 -20.23
CA GLU A 504 -6.67 -4.90 -18.77
C GLU A 504 -7.55 -6.04 -18.28
N MET A 505 -7.41 -6.32 -16.98
CA MET A 505 -8.21 -7.28 -16.23
C MET A 505 -8.56 -6.75 -14.84
N CYS A 506 -9.67 -7.25 -14.31
CA CYS A 506 -10.05 -7.12 -12.92
C CYS A 506 -10.59 -8.46 -12.43
N LEU A 507 -9.76 -9.26 -11.78
CA LEU A 507 -10.18 -10.54 -11.24
C LEU A 507 -9.46 -10.88 -9.95
N TYR A 508 -10.03 -11.84 -9.22
CA TYR A 508 -9.33 -12.45 -8.10
C TYR A 508 -9.49 -13.96 -8.06
N SER A 509 -8.50 -14.65 -7.49
CA SER A 509 -8.54 -16.10 -7.29
C SER A 509 -9.06 -16.46 -5.90
N VAL A 510 -9.79 -17.57 -5.83
CA VAL A 510 -10.32 -18.15 -4.59
C VAL A 510 -9.88 -19.59 -4.49
N LEU A 511 -9.34 -19.97 -3.35
CA LEU A 511 -9.19 -21.34 -2.85
C LEU A 511 -10.21 -21.55 -1.73
N MET A 512 -11.05 -22.57 -1.88
CA MET A 512 -12.15 -22.85 -0.96
C MET A 512 -12.16 -24.28 -0.42
N THR A 513 -12.72 -24.45 0.78
CA THR A 513 -13.10 -25.75 1.36
C THR A 513 -14.45 -25.65 2.08
N ARG A 514 -14.96 -26.79 2.55
CA ARG A 514 -15.98 -26.79 3.61
C ARG A 514 -15.37 -26.27 4.94
N PRO A 515 -16.20 -25.77 5.87
CA PRO A 515 -15.74 -25.40 7.20
C PRO A 515 -15.19 -26.60 7.98
N LYS A 516 -14.09 -26.37 8.72
CA LYS A 516 -13.52 -27.34 9.67
C LYS A 516 -14.52 -27.57 10.81
N PRO A 517 -14.91 -28.81 11.12
CA PRO A 517 -15.78 -29.09 12.26
C PRO A 517 -15.17 -28.59 13.57
N GLY A 518 -15.92 -27.77 14.31
CA GLY A 518 -15.51 -27.26 15.62
C GLY A 518 -14.42 -26.17 15.60
N TYR A 519 -14.04 -25.67 14.42
CA TYR A 519 -13.16 -24.52 14.29
C TYR A 519 -13.96 -23.22 14.44
N ASP A 520 -13.43 -22.25 15.18
CA ASP A 520 -14.04 -20.94 15.33
C ASP A 520 -13.63 -20.01 14.19
N TYR A 521 -14.60 -19.72 13.32
CA TYR A 521 -14.45 -18.78 12.22
C TYR A 521 -15.02 -17.40 12.53
N SER A 522 -15.33 -17.09 13.79
CA SER A 522 -15.62 -15.72 14.21
C SER A 522 -14.51 -14.81 13.66
N TYR A 523 -14.85 -13.61 13.23
CA TYR A 523 -13.85 -12.62 12.85
C TYR A 523 -14.13 -11.40 13.71
N ALA A 524 -13.31 -11.21 14.75
CA ALA A 524 -13.45 -10.06 15.62
C ALA A 524 -13.23 -8.77 14.81
N PRO A 525 -13.89 -7.67 15.18
CA PRO A 525 -13.52 -6.37 14.65
C PRO A 525 -12.04 -6.07 14.89
N THR A 526 -11.43 -5.29 14.01
CA THR A 526 -10.05 -4.82 14.18
C THR A 526 -9.99 -3.31 14.01
N VAL A 527 -9.00 -2.71 14.67
CA VAL A 527 -8.60 -1.32 14.50
C VAL A 527 -7.09 -1.28 14.31
N HIS A 528 -6.63 -0.42 13.41
CA HIS A 528 -5.21 -0.17 13.18
C HIS A 528 -4.99 1.34 13.00
N ILE A 529 -3.98 1.88 13.66
CA ILE A 529 -3.59 3.29 13.52
C ILE A 529 -2.63 3.37 12.33
N GLU A 530 -3.13 3.92 11.21
CA GLU A 530 -2.32 4.21 10.02
C GLU A 530 -1.48 5.48 10.22
N THR A 531 -2.09 6.50 10.85
CA THR A 531 -1.44 7.77 11.18
C THR A 531 -1.79 8.14 12.63
N PRO A 532 -0.85 8.60 13.47
CA PRO A 532 0.55 8.88 13.14
C PRO A 532 1.37 7.62 12.88
N ALA A 533 2.43 7.75 12.09
CA ALA A 533 3.37 6.67 11.87
C ALA A 533 4.28 6.48 13.09
N TYR A 534 4.89 5.30 13.19
CA TYR A 534 5.88 4.99 14.22
C TYR A 534 7.00 6.02 14.27
N ARG A 535 7.21 6.61 15.46
CA ARG A 535 8.17 7.69 15.76
C ARG A 535 8.01 8.94 14.91
N GLN A 536 6.82 9.17 14.33
CA GLN A 536 6.52 10.46 13.74
C GLN A 536 6.69 11.55 14.81
N GLN A 537 7.30 12.66 14.42
CA GLN A 537 7.70 13.71 15.34
C GLN A 537 6.63 14.79 15.43
N PHE A 538 6.35 15.23 16.66
CA PHE A 538 5.42 16.30 16.99
C PHE A 538 5.99 17.19 18.09
N ALA A 539 5.49 18.41 18.22
CA ALA A 539 5.74 19.30 19.34
C ALA A 539 4.56 19.31 20.32
N ALA A 540 4.78 19.84 21.51
CA ALA A 540 3.71 20.03 22.48
C ALA A 540 2.65 21.01 21.94
N GLY A 541 1.37 20.62 22.03
CA GLY A 541 0.25 21.40 21.49
C GLY A 541 -0.17 21.02 20.06
N ASP A 542 0.64 20.26 19.32
CA ASP A 542 0.33 19.89 17.93
C ASP A 542 -0.96 19.08 17.83
N LEU A 543 -1.66 19.24 16.70
CA LEU A 543 -2.72 18.34 16.27
C LEU A 543 -2.11 17.11 15.60
N VAL A 544 -2.20 15.96 16.26
CA VAL A 544 -1.75 14.69 15.70
C VAL A 544 -2.86 14.14 14.80
N PRO A 545 -2.62 13.97 13.48
CA PRO A 545 -3.59 13.33 12.61
C PRO A 545 -3.76 11.86 13.03
N LEU A 546 -4.99 11.46 13.34
CA LEU A 546 -5.37 10.11 13.68
C LEU A 546 -6.16 9.50 12.53
N LYS A 547 -5.56 8.56 11.81
CA LYS A 547 -6.25 7.81 10.76
C LYS A 547 -6.30 6.34 11.12
N LEU A 548 -7.51 5.79 11.16
CA LEU A 548 -7.82 4.45 11.60
C LEU A 548 -8.30 3.59 10.44
N LEU A 549 -7.73 2.40 10.32
CA LEU A 549 -8.26 1.35 9.47
C LEU A 549 -9.09 0.42 10.34
N LEU A 550 -10.42 0.44 10.15
CA LEU A 550 -11.34 -0.43 10.84
C LEU A 550 -11.75 -1.59 9.92
N ASN A 551 -11.85 -2.79 10.49
CA ASN A 551 -12.36 -3.94 9.77
C ASN A 551 -13.45 -4.64 10.57
N ASN A 552 -14.54 -5.03 9.90
CA ASN A 552 -15.71 -5.65 10.53
C ASN A 552 -16.28 -4.84 11.71
N PHE A 553 -16.15 -3.51 11.69
CA PHE A 553 -16.70 -2.58 12.67
C PHE A 553 -17.32 -1.38 11.96
N THR A 554 -18.46 -0.89 12.44
CA THR A 554 -19.08 0.34 11.94
C THR A 554 -19.04 1.41 13.03
N LEU A 555 -18.47 2.57 12.71
CA LEU A 555 -18.45 3.69 13.64
C LEU A 555 -19.78 4.45 13.62
N HIS A 556 -20.24 4.84 14.80
CA HIS A 556 -21.43 5.65 15.01
C HIS A 556 -21.25 6.57 16.22
N ASP A 557 -21.92 7.71 16.18
CA ASP A 557 -22.02 8.65 17.30
C ASP A 557 -22.64 7.93 18.52
N PRO A 558 -21.99 7.95 19.70
CA PRO A 558 -22.56 7.40 20.93
C PRO A 558 -23.81 8.15 21.43
N GLY A 559 -24.06 9.39 20.97
CA GLY A 559 -25.12 10.28 21.44
C GLY A 559 -24.83 10.92 22.81
N GLU A 560 -25.63 11.92 23.20
CA GLU A 560 -25.57 12.50 24.55
C GLU A 560 -26.10 11.50 25.59
N HIS A 561 -25.20 10.75 26.21
CA HIS A 561 -25.50 10.06 27.46
C HIS A 561 -25.06 10.93 28.65
N ASP A 562 -26.04 11.38 29.43
CA ASP A 562 -25.86 12.23 30.59
C ASP A 562 -24.95 11.56 31.65
N HIS A 563 -23.72 12.04 31.77
CA HIS A 563 -22.78 11.63 32.82
C HIS A 563 -23.22 12.05 34.25
N SER A 564 -24.37 12.71 34.43
CA SER A 564 -24.85 13.15 35.74
C SER A 564 -25.54 12.07 36.58
N ASP A 565 -25.78 10.87 36.04
CA ASP A 565 -26.47 9.79 36.77
C ASP A 565 -25.60 8.52 36.96
N ALA A 566 -24.34 8.72 37.37
CA ALA A 566 -23.48 7.67 37.93
C ALA A 566 -24.08 6.91 39.14
N ALA A 567 -25.29 7.29 39.59
CA ALA A 567 -26.02 6.70 40.70
C ALA A 567 -27.16 5.72 40.30
N GLN A 568 -27.46 5.51 39.00
CA GLN A 568 -28.52 4.57 38.59
C GLN A 568 -28.04 3.22 38.02
N HIS A 569 -26.74 2.98 37.93
CA HIS A 569 -26.18 1.66 37.54
C HIS A 569 -25.70 0.80 38.73
N MET A 570 -26.39 0.88 39.88
CA MET A 570 -26.16 -0.06 41.00
C MET A 570 -27.08 -1.29 40.97
N ASP A 571 -27.71 -1.63 39.83
CA ASP A 571 -28.58 -2.82 39.73
C ASP A 571 -28.34 -3.68 38.47
N SER A 572 -27.13 -3.64 37.90
CA SER A 572 -26.60 -4.72 37.07
C SER A 572 -25.26 -5.18 37.64
N ALA A 573 -25.34 -6.01 38.66
CA ALA A 573 -24.20 -6.73 39.18
C ALA A 573 -23.63 -7.67 38.12
N HIS A 574 -22.63 -7.24 37.34
CA HIS A 574 -21.61 -8.09 36.71
C HIS A 574 -20.30 -7.32 36.51
N ALA A 575 -19.67 -6.95 37.63
CA ALA A 575 -18.20 -6.91 37.67
C ALA A 575 -17.74 -8.38 37.76
N GLY A 576 -17.50 -9.00 36.62
CA GLY A 576 -17.06 -10.39 36.49
C GLY A 576 -16.23 -10.56 35.23
N GLU A 577 -15.25 -11.46 35.30
CA GLU A 577 -14.37 -11.85 34.19
C GLU A 577 -15.14 -12.16 32.90
N ALA A 578 -14.64 -11.64 31.77
CA ALA A 578 -14.89 -12.07 30.40
C ALA A 578 -16.36 -12.07 29.92
N ASP A 579 -16.92 -10.87 29.70
CA ASP A 579 -18.05 -10.76 28.78
C ASP A 579 -17.53 -10.94 27.33
N ASP A 580 -18.16 -11.85 26.59
CA ASP A 580 -17.81 -12.17 25.20
C ASP A 580 -18.34 -11.07 24.27
N HIS A 581 -17.46 -10.13 23.94
CA HIS A 581 -17.77 -9.01 23.02
C HIS A 581 -17.57 -9.35 21.53
N SER A 582 -17.30 -10.62 21.19
CA SER A 582 -17.03 -11.05 19.80
C SER A 582 -18.18 -10.81 18.81
N GLY A 583 -19.38 -10.46 19.31
CA GLY A 583 -20.57 -10.13 18.53
C GLY A 583 -20.90 -8.64 18.41
N VAL A 584 -20.08 -7.75 18.95
CA VAL A 584 -20.29 -6.29 18.84
C VAL A 584 -19.54 -5.76 17.62
N PHE A 585 -20.27 -5.24 16.64
CA PHE A 585 -19.73 -4.77 15.36
C PHE A 585 -20.01 -3.29 15.08
N GLU A 586 -20.47 -2.57 16.08
CA GLU A 586 -20.78 -1.15 15.97
C GLU A 586 -20.48 -0.41 17.28
N GLY A 587 -20.15 0.87 17.18
CA GLY A 587 -19.86 1.73 18.32
C GLY A 587 -18.93 2.88 17.96
N HIS A 588 -18.03 3.24 18.87
CA HIS A 588 -17.09 4.35 18.73
C HIS A 588 -15.72 3.94 19.27
N TYR A 589 -14.77 4.87 19.37
CA TYR A 589 -13.47 4.59 19.98
C TYR A 589 -13.03 5.67 20.95
N HIS A 590 -12.19 5.26 21.89
CA HIS A 590 -11.48 6.15 22.80
C HIS A 590 -10.00 6.19 22.46
N VAL A 591 -9.38 7.35 22.60
CA VAL A 591 -7.94 7.56 22.40
C VAL A 591 -7.29 7.98 23.71
N TYR A 592 -6.27 7.25 24.11
CA TYR A 592 -5.50 7.43 25.35
C TYR A 592 -4.05 7.78 25.02
N LEU A 593 -3.45 8.62 25.87
CA LEU A 593 -2.04 8.99 25.82
C LEU A 593 -1.31 8.41 27.03
N ASP A 594 -0.28 7.59 26.78
CA ASP A 594 0.62 7.02 27.79
C ASP A 594 -0.04 6.27 28.96
N THR A 595 -1.18 5.62 28.72
CA THR A 595 -1.91 4.89 29.77
C THR A 595 -2.62 3.66 29.25
N ASP A 596 -2.66 2.61 30.07
CA ASP A 596 -3.46 1.39 29.91
C ASP A 596 -4.79 1.46 30.72
N ASP A 597 -5.01 2.52 31.49
CA ASP A 597 -6.21 2.72 32.31
C ASP A 597 -7.38 3.28 31.50
N ASP A 598 -8.40 2.46 31.28
CA ASP A 598 -9.65 2.82 30.59
C ASP A 598 -10.44 3.96 31.23
N SER A 599 -10.19 4.23 32.51
CA SER A 599 -10.84 5.32 33.26
C SER A 599 -10.11 6.66 33.18
N ALA A 600 -8.94 6.70 32.52
CA ALA A 600 -8.18 7.92 32.32
C ALA A 600 -8.88 8.91 31.37
N GLU A 601 -8.40 10.15 31.35
CA GLU A 601 -8.82 11.15 30.37
C GLU A 601 -8.55 10.65 28.94
N HIS A 602 -9.52 10.82 28.06
CA HIS A 602 -9.49 10.31 26.70
C HIS A 602 -10.29 11.20 25.77
N LEU A 603 -9.95 11.10 24.48
CA LEU A 603 -10.79 11.59 23.39
C LEU A 603 -11.81 10.50 23.03
N THR A 604 -13.07 10.86 22.83
CA THR A 604 -14.11 10.01 22.23
C THR A 604 -14.40 10.49 20.82
N ALA A 605 -14.30 9.60 19.83
CA ALA A 605 -14.58 9.92 18.43
C ALA A 605 -15.19 8.73 17.68
N TRP A 606 -15.80 9.01 16.53
CA TRP A 606 -16.56 8.06 15.72
C TRP A 606 -16.37 8.25 14.21
N ASP A 607 -15.29 8.93 13.82
CA ASP A 607 -14.84 9.04 12.43
C ASP A 607 -13.54 8.24 12.25
N SER A 608 -13.38 7.58 11.09
CA SER A 608 -12.16 6.82 10.80
C SER A 608 -10.93 7.71 10.65
N SER A 609 -11.12 9.02 10.47
CA SER A 609 -10.05 10.03 10.49
C SER A 609 -10.45 11.18 11.42
N TYR A 610 -9.58 11.52 12.37
CA TYR A 610 -9.78 12.56 13.39
C TYR A 610 -8.44 13.21 13.81
N PHE A 611 -8.44 14.18 14.73
CA PHE A 611 -7.22 14.75 15.31
C PHE A 611 -7.15 14.52 16.82
N TYR A 612 -5.95 14.20 17.31
CA TYR A 612 -5.67 14.19 18.74
C TYR A 612 -4.78 15.38 19.10
N GLN A 613 -5.31 16.31 19.88
CA GLN A 613 -4.53 17.47 20.34
C GLN A 613 -3.57 17.06 21.47
N LEU A 614 -2.27 17.27 21.29
CA LEU A 614 -1.29 17.01 22.34
C LEU A 614 -1.39 18.05 23.46
N PRO A 615 -1.26 17.64 24.74
CA PRO A 615 -1.18 18.59 25.84
C PRO A 615 -0.02 19.59 25.67
N GLU A 616 -0.24 20.88 25.92
CA GLU A 616 0.81 21.91 25.83
C GLU A 616 2.02 21.65 26.77
N ASN A 617 1.82 20.84 27.81
CA ASN A 617 2.81 20.50 28.83
C ASN A 617 3.37 19.08 28.70
N ILE A 618 3.12 18.39 27.59
CA ILE A 618 3.69 17.06 27.33
C ILE A 618 5.22 17.13 27.33
N ALA A 619 5.86 16.13 27.95
CA ALA A 619 7.31 16.09 28.01
C ALA A 619 7.91 15.72 26.63
N PRO A 620 9.13 16.15 26.30
CA PRO A 620 9.85 15.60 25.16
C PRO A 620 10.21 14.13 25.40
N GLY A 621 10.14 13.29 24.36
CA GLY A 621 10.48 11.88 24.40
C GLY A 621 9.56 11.00 23.56
N MET A 622 9.65 9.69 23.79
CA MET A 622 8.73 8.73 23.19
C MET A 622 7.43 8.67 23.99
N HIS A 623 6.32 8.71 23.28
CA HIS A 623 4.96 8.64 23.81
C HIS A 623 4.15 7.60 23.03
N THR A 624 3.09 7.09 23.63
CA THR A 624 2.20 6.09 23.04
C THR A 624 0.78 6.62 22.95
N LEU A 625 0.23 6.60 21.73
CA LEU A 625 -1.22 6.72 21.52
C LEU A 625 -1.83 5.32 21.44
N ARG A 626 -2.87 5.10 22.24
CA ARG A 626 -3.65 3.87 22.28
C ARG A 626 -5.09 4.15 21.88
N VAL A 627 -5.58 3.43 20.89
CA VAL A 627 -6.98 3.48 20.44
C VAL A 627 -7.68 2.23 20.92
N SER A 628 -8.83 2.38 21.60
CA SER A 628 -9.67 1.28 22.07
C SER A 628 -11.07 1.41 21.51
N LEU A 629 -11.57 0.36 20.85
CA LEU A 629 -12.96 0.30 20.42
C LEU A 629 -13.91 0.11 21.62
N ARG A 630 -15.05 0.78 21.53
CA ARG A 630 -16.12 0.76 22.52
C ARG A 630 -17.43 0.33 21.87
N GLY A 631 -18.24 -0.43 22.61
CA GLY A 631 -19.61 -0.68 22.20
C GLY A 631 -20.47 0.58 22.29
N SER A 632 -21.70 0.52 21.76
CA SER A 632 -22.66 1.62 21.86
C SER A 632 -23.04 1.99 23.32
N ASP A 633 -22.70 1.14 24.29
CA ASP A 633 -22.88 1.36 25.73
C ASP A 633 -21.60 1.85 26.45
N HIS A 634 -20.60 2.33 25.69
CA HIS A 634 -19.29 2.77 26.15
C HIS A 634 -18.40 1.70 26.80
N HIS A 635 -18.78 0.42 26.80
CA HIS A 635 -17.93 -0.63 27.37
C HIS A 635 -16.75 -0.97 26.44
N ALA A 636 -15.60 -1.33 27.03
CA ALA A 636 -14.42 -1.81 26.32
C ALA A 636 -14.74 -3.09 25.54
N LEU A 637 -14.38 -3.13 24.25
CA LEU A 637 -14.48 -4.38 23.47
C LEU A 637 -13.21 -5.23 23.56
N GLY A 638 -12.13 -4.71 24.16
CA GLY A 638 -10.82 -5.35 24.19
C GLY A 638 -10.13 -5.41 22.81
N ILE A 639 -10.56 -4.55 21.88
CA ILE A 639 -10.02 -4.42 20.53
C ILE A 639 -9.30 -3.08 20.47
N GLU A 640 -7.97 -3.14 20.41
CA GLU A 640 -7.12 -1.96 20.57
C GLU A 640 -5.94 -1.97 19.58
N HIS A 641 -5.37 -0.80 19.35
CA HIS A 641 -4.10 -0.64 18.64
C HIS A 641 -3.30 0.50 19.26
N GLU A 642 -1.98 0.36 19.25
CA GLU A 642 -1.06 1.36 19.80
C GLU A 642 -0.04 1.80 18.74
N VAL A 643 0.38 3.05 18.83
CA VAL A 643 1.52 3.56 18.07
C VAL A 643 2.39 4.42 18.95
N GLU A 644 3.71 4.24 18.84
CA GLU A 644 4.68 5.11 19.49
C GLU A 644 5.02 6.28 18.57
N PHE A 645 5.06 7.50 19.09
CA PHE A 645 5.47 8.73 18.40
C PHE A 645 6.48 9.50 19.27
N GLU A 646 7.19 10.48 18.70
CA GLU A 646 8.21 11.23 19.42
C GLU A 646 7.80 12.69 19.58
N VAL A 647 7.71 13.15 20.81
CA VAL A 647 7.60 14.58 21.12
C VAL A 647 9.00 15.17 21.15
N ILE A 648 9.27 16.14 20.30
CA ILE A 648 10.54 16.86 20.28
C ILE A 648 10.43 18.19 21.02
N GLU A 649 11.55 18.66 21.57
CA GLU A 649 11.63 20.04 22.06
C GLU A 649 11.46 20.98 20.87
N GLY A 650 10.25 21.51 20.70
CA GLY A 650 9.95 22.45 19.63
C GLY A 650 10.82 23.70 19.75
N VAL A 651 11.65 23.96 18.74
CA VAL A 651 11.78 25.35 18.30
C VAL A 651 10.46 25.61 17.60
N ALA A 652 9.52 26.31 18.26
CA ALA A 652 8.31 26.74 17.60
C ALA A 652 8.73 27.36 16.26
N ALA A 653 8.39 26.72 15.14
CA ALA A 653 8.36 27.43 13.88
C ALA A 653 7.54 28.69 14.18
N THR A 654 8.02 29.87 13.79
CA THR A 654 7.17 31.05 13.91
C THR A 654 6.08 30.89 12.87
N SER A 655 5.05 30.12 13.22
CA SER A 655 3.86 29.97 12.42
C SER A 655 3.00 31.21 12.63
N ALA A 656 2.36 31.63 11.56
CA ALA A 656 1.36 32.67 11.61
C ALA A 656 0.19 32.21 10.76
N SER A 657 -1.00 32.14 11.34
CA SER A 657 -2.20 31.90 10.57
C SER A 657 -2.30 32.90 9.41
N LEU A 658 -2.64 32.41 8.24
CA LEU A 658 -2.95 33.21 7.06
C LEU A 658 -4.41 33.64 7.02
N ILE A 659 -5.27 33.02 7.82
CA ILE A 659 -6.72 33.18 7.77
C ILE A 659 -7.29 33.64 9.10
N ASP A 660 -8.38 34.37 9.02
CA ASP A 660 -9.31 34.64 10.11
C ASP A 660 -10.59 33.86 9.80
N ASP A 661 -10.97 32.92 10.67
CA ASP A 661 -12.07 31.97 10.43
C ASP A 661 -13.43 32.68 10.32
N ASP A 662 -13.53 33.91 10.83
CA ASP A 662 -14.73 34.75 10.73
C ASP A 662 -14.73 35.69 9.50
N ALA A 663 -13.61 35.77 8.75
CA ALA A 663 -13.42 36.77 7.68
C ALA A 663 -13.75 36.27 6.27
N TRP A 664 -14.18 35.01 6.12
CA TRP A 664 -14.54 34.43 4.83
C TRP A 664 -15.73 35.15 4.17
N ARG A 665 -15.63 35.35 2.84
CA ARG A 665 -16.70 35.94 2.01
C ARG A 665 -16.90 35.15 0.72
N GLU A 666 -18.16 34.88 0.38
CA GLU A 666 -18.52 34.19 -0.86
C GLU A 666 -18.16 35.00 -2.11
N GLN A 667 -17.64 34.32 -3.14
CA GLN A 667 -17.27 34.89 -4.42
C GLN A 667 -18.26 34.53 -5.54
N GLY A 668 -18.57 35.54 -6.36
CA GLY A 668 -19.26 35.33 -7.64
C GLY A 668 -18.31 34.82 -8.72
N ALA A 669 -18.85 34.21 -9.78
CA ALA A 669 -18.07 33.56 -10.85
C ALA A 669 -17.04 34.45 -11.58
N ALA A 670 -17.14 35.78 -11.48
CA ALA A 670 -16.18 36.70 -12.10
C ALA A 670 -14.93 36.97 -11.24
N ALA A 671 -15.02 36.70 -9.92
CA ALA A 671 -13.93 36.88 -8.96
C ALA A 671 -13.27 35.53 -8.58
N ASP A 672 -13.95 34.44 -8.84
CA ASP A 672 -13.53 33.06 -8.60
C ASP A 672 -12.40 32.64 -9.56
N SER A 673 -11.21 32.39 -9.02
CA SER A 673 -10.04 31.96 -9.80
C SER A 673 -10.19 30.56 -10.43
N LEU A 674 -11.14 29.76 -9.96
CA LEU A 674 -11.46 28.42 -10.46
C LEU A 674 -12.85 28.34 -11.09
N ALA A 675 -13.36 29.45 -11.65
CA ALA A 675 -14.67 29.52 -12.27
C ALA A 675 -14.94 28.43 -13.34
N GLN A 676 -13.90 27.80 -13.93
CA GLN A 676 -14.07 26.65 -14.81
C GLN A 676 -14.63 25.38 -14.12
N HIS A 677 -14.45 25.24 -12.81
CA HIS A 677 -15.01 24.14 -12.01
C HIS A 677 -16.46 24.45 -11.59
N ARG A 678 -16.90 25.70 -11.70
CA ARG A 678 -18.23 26.12 -11.24
C ARG A 678 -19.34 25.48 -12.10
N PRO A 679 -20.27 24.70 -11.49
CA PRO A 679 -21.33 24.04 -12.24
C PRO A 679 -22.36 25.06 -12.75
N THR A 680 -23.03 24.70 -13.85
CA THR A 680 -24.09 25.54 -14.44
C THR A 680 -25.29 25.72 -13.50
N ASP A 681 -25.59 24.71 -12.67
CA ASP A 681 -26.62 24.75 -11.63
C ASP A 681 -25.95 24.83 -10.26
N LEU A 682 -25.79 26.04 -9.73
CA LEU A 682 -25.15 26.31 -8.44
C LEU A 682 -26.20 26.27 -7.32
N GLN A 683 -26.00 25.38 -6.36
CA GLN A 683 -26.78 25.30 -5.14
C GLN A 683 -25.81 25.38 -3.98
N CYS A 684 -25.77 26.52 -3.30
CA CYS A 684 -25.01 26.71 -2.06
C CYS A 684 -25.62 27.87 -1.25
N PRO A 685 -26.66 27.63 -0.45
CA PRO A 685 -27.21 28.64 0.46
C PRO A 685 -26.16 29.16 1.44
N ALA A 686 -26.28 30.42 1.85
CA ALA A 686 -25.31 31.10 2.73
C ALA A 686 -25.12 30.45 4.11
N ASN A 687 -26.00 29.54 4.53
CA ASN A 687 -25.91 28.79 5.79
C ASN A 687 -25.31 27.38 5.61
N SER A 688 -24.76 27.07 4.44
CA SER A 688 -24.14 25.77 4.14
C SER A 688 -22.65 25.75 4.46
N TRP A 689 -22.13 26.82 5.05
CA TRP A 689 -20.77 26.94 5.55
C TRP A 689 -20.77 27.91 6.73
N TYR A 690 -19.91 27.66 7.71
CA TYR A 690 -19.82 28.46 8.93
C TYR A 690 -18.48 28.23 9.64
N ASN A 691 -18.17 29.10 10.61
CA ASN A 691 -17.09 28.88 11.55
C ASN A 691 -17.60 27.96 12.66
N GLU A 692 -17.03 26.77 12.77
CA GLU A 692 -17.25 25.81 13.85
C GLU A 692 -15.96 25.66 14.66
N ASP A 693 -16.00 26.10 15.92
CA ASP A 693 -14.88 26.02 16.87
C ASP A 693 -13.51 26.51 16.35
N GLY A 694 -13.53 27.55 15.50
CA GLY A 694 -12.30 28.14 14.93
C GLY A 694 -11.85 27.51 13.63
N ALA A 695 -12.73 26.77 12.93
CA ALA A 695 -12.45 26.19 11.63
C ALA A 695 -13.58 26.46 10.64
N LEU A 696 -13.25 26.49 9.35
CA LEU A 696 -14.25 26.63 8.28
C LEU A 696 -14.89 25.28 7.98
N GLU A 697 -16.13 25.09 8.41
CA GLU A 697 -17.01 23.94 8.11
C GLU A 697 -17.84 24.22 6.84
N VAL A 698 -18.00 23.22 5.98
CA VAL A 698 -18.88 23.25 4.81
C VAL A 698 -19.79 22.02 4.77
N GLU A 699 -21.09 22.26 4.90
CA GLU A 699 -22.15 21.26 4.73
C GLU A 699 -22.56 21.14 3.26
N THR A 700 -22.00 20.15 2.57
CA THR A 700 -22.22 20.02 1.12
C THR A 700 -23.58 19.44 0.75
N GLY A 701 -24.35 18.97 1.73
CA GLY A 701 -25.73 18.54 1.52
C GLY A 701 -26.63 19.58 0.88
N TYR A 702 -26.25 20.85 1.02
CA TYR A 702 -26.91 21.99 0.39
C TYR A 702 -25.97 22.80 -0.51
N CYS A 703 -24.68 22.46 -0.56
CA CYS A 703 -23.62 23.16 -1.27
C CYS A 703 -22.87 22.26 -2.26
N ASN A 704 -23.16 22.39 -3.55
CA ASN A 704 -22.47 21.65 -4.61
C ASN A 704 -21.22 22.35 -5.15
N TYR A 705 -21.09 23.66 -4.89
CA TYR A 705 -19.89 24.41 -5.21
C TYR A 705 -19.77 25.64 -4.31
N LEU A 706 -18.60 25.84 -3.74
CA LEU A 706 -18.26 26.94 -2.86
C LEU A 706 -16.95 27.59 -3.32
N SER A 707 -16.93 28.92 -3.32
CA SER A 707 -15.71 29.71 -3.52
C SER A 707 -15.75 30.84 -2.48
N LEU A 708 -14.88 30.75 -1.49
CA LEU A 708 -14.72 31.73 -0.42
C LEU A 708 -13.39 32.43 -0.56
N ALA A 709 -13.32 33.68 -0.13
CA ALA A 709 -12.06 34.40 -0.06
C ALA A 709 -11.91 35.29 1.16
N GLN A 710 -10.68 35.64 1.49
CA GLN A 710 -10.35 36.63 2.50
C GLN A 710 -8.94 37.22 2.25
N PRO A 711 -8.62 38.41 2.78
CA PRO A 711 -7.26 38.93 2.74
C PRO A 711 -6.37 38.16 3.71
N SER A 712 -5.17 37.77 3.29
CA SER A 712 -4.22 37.05 4.13
C SER A 712 -3.78 37.87 5.35
N LEU A 713 -3.71 37.25 6.52
CA LEU A 713 -3.22 37.91 7.74
C LEU A 713 -1.70 38.12 7.73
N ALA A 714 -0.97 37.20 7.07
CA ALA A 714 0.48 37.24 6.95
C ALA A 714 0.93 37.33 5.49
N ALA A 715 2.17 37.78 5.30
CA ALA A 715 2.86 37.74 4.01
C ALA A 715 3.49 36.36 3.80
N LEU A 716 3.48 35.86 2.58
CA LEU A 716 4.22 34.67 2.16
C LEU A 716 5.46 35.09 1.38
N ARG A 717 6.54 34.35 1.53
CA ARG A 717 7.78 34.52 0.78
C ARG A 717 8.14 33.23 0.06
N ALA A 718 8.82 33.36 -1.08
CA ALA A 718 9.41 32.20 -1.73
C ALA A 718 10.42 31.54 -0.77
N GLY A 719 10.21 30.26 -0.49
CA GLY A 719 10.95 29.48 0.52
C GLY A 719 10.21 29.26 1.84
N ASP A 720 9.11 29.98 2.10
CA ASP A 720 8.23 29.68 3.24
C ASP A 720 7.52 28.32 3.00
N SER A 721 7.05 27.68 4.07
CA SER A 721 6.21 26.48 4.02
C SER A 721 4.79 26.84 4.45
N LEU A 722 3.79 26.44 3.66
CA LEU A 722 2.38 26.60 3.99
C LEU A 722 1.88 25.31 4.65
N HIS A 723 1.53 25.37 5.92
CA HIS A 723 0.87 24.27 6.63
C HIS A 723 -0.63 24.35 6.39
N LEU A 724 -1.18 23.34 5.73
CA LEU A 724 -2.59 23.20 5.42
C LEU A 724 -3.12 21.96 6.12
N VAL A 725 -4.14 22.15 6.96
CA VAL A 725 -4.87 21.07 7.62
C VAL A 725 -6.32 21.11 7.17
N LEU A 726 -6.74 20.07 6.44
CA LEU A 726 -8.08 19.93 5.90
C LEU A 726 -8.58 18.51 6.17
N TRP A 727 -9.85 18.40 6.57
CA TRP A 727 -10.53 17.14 6.78
C TRP A 727 -11.82 17.09 5.94
N HIS A 728 -12.23 15.88 5.58
CA HIS A 728 -13.60 15.62 5.14
C HIS A 728 -14.11 14.30 5.73
N ALA A 729 -15.41 14.25 5.99
CA ALA A 729 -16.11 13.02 6.35
C ALA A 729 -16.22 12.06 5.16
N ASP A 730 -16.83 10.89 5.36
CA ASP A 730 -17.15 9.97 4.26
C ASP A 730 -17.87 10.71 3.13
N LEU A 731 -17.33 10.61 1.92
CA LEU A 731 -17.96 11.18 0.73
C LEU A 731 -18.88 10.13 0.11
N ALA A 732 -20.16 10.45 0.00
CA ALA A 732 -21.15 9.56 -0.57
C ALA A 732 -22.06 10.26 -1.59
N PHE A 733 -22.29 9.61 -2.72
CA PHE A 733 -23.23 10.08 -3.74
C PHE A 733 -23.89 8.91 -4.46
N GLU A 734 -25.08 9.12 -5.03
CA GLU A 734 -25.87 8.05 -5.67
C GLU A 734 -25.18 7.41 -6.88
N ARG A 735 -24.19 8.09 -7.47
CA ARG A 735 -23.40 7.65 -8.62
C ARG A 735 -21.94 8.07 -8.44
N PRO A 736 -20.97 7.40 -9.09
CA PRO A 736 -19.59 7.85 -9.08
C PRO A 736 -19.48 9.31 -9.52
N ALA A 737 -18.70 10.09 -8.78
CA ALA A 737 -18.44 11.49 -9.03
C ALA A 737 -17.04 11.86 -8.54
N THR A 738 -16.66 13.12 -8.71
CA THR A 738 -15.36 13.62 -8.24
C THR A 738 -15.58 14.91 -7.46
N ALA A 739 -15.15 14.96 -6.21
CA ALA A 739 -14.97 16.23 -5.50
C ALA A 739 -13.67 16.89 -5.96
N HIS A 740 -13.67 18.22 -6.04
CA HIS A 740 -12.49 19.02 -6.31
C HIS A 740 -12.34 20.06 -5.20
N VAL A 741 -11.19 20.07 -4.53
CA VAL A 741 -10.86 21.06 -3.50
C VAL A 741 -9.55 21.75 -3.86
N ALA A 742 -9.47 23.06 -3.63
CA ALA A 742 -8.25 23.81 -3.89
C ALA A 742 -8.12 25.04 -3.00
N VAL A 743 -6.87 25.44 -2.76
CA VAL A 743 -6.51 26.71 -2.14
C VAL A 743 -5.67 27.50 -3.14
N THR A 744 -6.05 28.76 -3.36
CA THR A 744 -5.26 29.72 -4.14
C THR A 744 -4.85 30.90 -3.26
N ILE A 745 -3.66 31.44 -3.49
CA ILE A 745 -3.14 32.61 -2.78
C ILE A 745 -2.53 33.56 -3.81
N ALA A 746 -2.99 34.81 -3.81
CA ALA A 746 -2.61 35.82 -4.80
C ALA A 746 -2.83 35.39 -6.27
N GLY A 747 -3.84 34.53 -6.51
CA GLY A 747 -4.14 33.96 -7.81
C GLY A 747 -3.26 32.77 -8.23
N GLU A 748 -2.25 32.42 -7.43
CA GLU A 748 -1.44 31.22 -7.63
C GLU A 748 -2.08 30.03 -6.92
N ARG A 749 -2.12 28.88 -7.59
CA ARG A 749 -2.67 27.65 -7.01
C ARG A 749 -1.63 26.99 -6.12
N VAL A 750 -1.83 27.04 -4.81
CA VAL A 750 -0.88 26.47 -3.83
C VAL A 750 -1.14 24.98 -3.63
N TRP A 751 -2.41 24.56 -3.63
CA TRP A 751 -2.78 23.17 -3.47
C TRP A 751 -4.12 22.87 -4.13
N GLU A 752 -4.26 21.67 -4.69
CA GLU A 752 -5.53 21.15 -5.19
C GLU A 752 -5.56 19.62 -5.14
N ARG A 753 -6.76 19.05 -5.01
CA ARG A 753 -7.00 17.62 -5.13
C ARG A 753 -8.35 17.33 -5.77
N ASP A 754 -8.35 16.32 -6.63
CA ASP A 754 -9.54 15.61 -7.07
C ASP A 754 -9.69 14.35 -6.22
N ILE A 755 -10.89 14.11 -5.69
CA ILE A 755 -11.21 12.96 -4.85
C ILE A 755 -12.38 12.20 -5.47
N ALA A 756 -12.21 10.91 -5.73
CA ALA A 756 -13.30 10.06 -6.21
C ALA A 756 -14.39 9.92 -5.12
N ILE A 757 -15.66 9.93 -5.54
CA ILE A 757 -16.81 9.66 -4.67
C ILE A 757 -17.44 8.34 -5.12
N PRO A 758 -17.62 7.35 -4.23
CA PRO A 758 -17.43 7.45 -2.78
C PRO A 758 -15.96 7.41 -2.34
N ALA A 759 -15.66 8.06 -1.22
CA ALA A 759 -14.37 7.97 -0.52
C ALA A 759 -14.59 7.90 0.99
N GLU A 760 -13.71 7.21 1.69
CA GLU A 760 -13.66 7.21 3.16
C GLU A 760 -13.21 8.59 3.67
N ALA A 761 -13.60 8.93 4.89
CA ALA A 761 -13.13 10.14 5.58
C ALA A 761 -11.60 10.22 5.56
N ASN A 762 -11.05 11.40 5.30
CA ASN A 762 -9.62 11.57 5.14
C ASN A 762 -9.13 12.91 5.69
N ILE A 763 -7.86 12.93 6.06
CA ILE A 763 -7.13 14.12 6.54
C ILE A 763 -6.00 14.44 5.59
N TYR A 764 -5.88 15.73 5.28
CA TYR A 764 -4.74 16.32 4.62
C TYR A 764 -4.03 17.20 5.64
N ASP A 765 -2.92 16.72 6.19
CA ASP A 765 -1.96 17.53 6.95
C ASP A 765 -0.70 17.69 6.09
N LEU A 766 -0.56 18.85 5.45
CA LEU A 766 0.39 19.07 4.37
C LEU A 766 1.25 20.30 4.63
N ARG A 767 2.56 20.16 4.37
CA ARG A 767 3.49 21.29 4.25
C ARG A 767 3.77 21.53 2.78
N VAL A 768 3.24 22.64 2.26
CA VAL A 768 3.32 23.01 0.84
C VAL A 768 4.41 24.07 0.67
N PRO A 769 5.49 23.80 -0.07
CA PRO A 769 6.54 24.79 -0.29
C PRO A 769 6.02 25.95 -1.15
N ILE A 770 6.24 27.17 -0.69
CA ILE A 770 5.85 28.39 -1.41
C ILE A 770 6.98 28.83 -2.33
N THR A 771 6.68 29.03 -3.61
CA THR A 771 7.67 29.42 -4.64
C THR A 771 7.54 30.87 -5.09
N PHE A 772 6.68 31.66 -4.44
CA PHE A 772 6.38 33.04 -4.81
C PHE A 772 6.25 33.96 -3.58
N ASP A 773 6.42 35.26 -3.80
CA ASP A 773 6.19 36.27 -2.76
C ASP A 773 4.76 36.80 -2.85
N ALA A 774 4.07 36.90 -1.70
CA ALA A 774 2.76 37.52 -1.58
C ALA A 774 2.71 38.43 -0.34
N PRO A 775 2.41 39.74 -0.46
CA PRO A 775 2.31 40.61 0.71
C PRO A 775 1.11 40.23 1.59
N ALA A 776 1.15 40.61 2.86
CA ALA A 776 -0.02 40.50 3.74
C ALA A 776 -1.20 41.27 3.14
N GLY A 777 -2.39 40.70 3.24
CA GLY A 777 -3.61 41.17 2.61
C GLY A 777 -3.81 40.70 1.17
N SER A 778 -2.95 39.80 0.67
CA SER A 778 -3.18 39.12 -0.61
C SER A 778 -4.42 38.25 -0.51
N GLU A 779 -5.15 38.07 -1.61
CA GLU A 779 -6.37 37.26 -1.57
C GLU A 779 -6.03 35.79 -1.41
N VAL A 780 -6.60 35.16 -0.39
CA VAL A 780 -6.62 33.72 -0.16
C VAL A 780 -8.01 33.25 -0.57
N GLU A 781 -8.11 32.22 -1.40
CA GLU A 781 -9.37 31.61 -1.81
C GLU A 781 -9.40 30.13 -1.44
N PHE A 782 -10.54 29.68 -0.91
CA PHE A 782 -10.86 28.28 -0.69
C PHE A 782 -11.97 27.86 -1.66
N HIS A 783 -11.71 26.81 -2.42
CA HIS A 783 -12.60 26.30 -3.46
C HIS A 783 -13.02 24.87 -3.13
N LEU A 784 -14.30 24.58 -3.23
CA LEU A 784 -14.84 23.23 -3.08
C LEU A 784 -15.96 22.99 -4.10
N HIS A 785 -15.75 22.08 -5.03
CA HIS A 785 -16.80 21.46 -5.84
C HIS A 785 -17.05 20.08 -5.26
N ASN A 786 -18.27 19.79 -4.83
CA ASN A 786 -18.60 18.51 -4.24
C ASN A 786 -19.94 17.95 -4.74
N HIS A 787 -20.12 16.64 -4.60
CA HIS A 787 -21.37 15.94 -4.87
C HIS A 787 -21.83 15.16 -3.64
N GLY A 788 -23.13 15.27 -3.31
CA GLY A 788 -23.73 14.54 -2.20
C GLY A 788 -23.71 15.27 -0.86
N TYR A 789 -24.19 14.58 0.17
CA TYR A 789 -24.36 15.08 1.53
C TYR A 789 -23.15 14.69 2.37
N ASN A 790 -22.13 15.56 2.40
CA ASN A 790 -20.84 15.33 3.05
C ASN A 790 -20.46 16.57 3.89
N SER A 791 -19.46 16.43 4.76
CA SER A 791 -18.86 17.53 5.54
C SER A 791 -17.39 17.70 5.17
N TRP A 792 -16.95 18.96 5.12
CA TRP A 792 -15.56 19.36 4.85
C TRP A 792 -15.15 20.46 5.82
N THR A 793 -13.97 20.36 6.41
CA THR A 793 -13.50 21.31 7.42
C THR A 793 -12.06 21.71 7.16
N LEU A 794 -11.83 23.00 6.86
CA LEU A 794 -10.49 23.58 6.80
C LEU A 794 -10.11 24.05 8.21
N LEU A 795 -9.22 23.30 8.84
CA LEU A 795 -8.82 23.47 10.24
C LEU A 795 -7.70 24.49 10.39
N GLU A 796 -6.66 24.41 9.54
CA GLU A 796 -5.51 25.29 9.63
C GLU A 796 -5.02 25.71 8.24
N LEU A 797 -4.58 26.96 8.14
CA LEU A 797 -3.82 27.48 7.02
C LEU A 797 -2.78 28.47 7.52
N GLU A 798 -1.57 28.01 7.78
CA GLU A 798 -0.51 28.78 8.43
C GLU A 798 0.75 28.89 7.57
N VAL A 799 1.48 30.00 7.70
CA VAL A 799 2.82 30.12 7.13
C VAL A 799 3.88 29.79 8.18
N GLU A 800 4.63 28.72 7.95
CA GLU A 800 5.81 28.30 8.71
C GLU A 800 7.08 28.90 8.07
N ARG A 801 8.00 29.42 8.90
CA ARG A 801 9.25 30.08 8.46
C ARG A 801 10.48 29.61 9.20
#